data_AF-A0A4Y9Y1H5-F1
#
_entry.id   AF-A0A4Y9Y1H5-F1
#
_cell.length_a   1.000
_cell.length_b   1.000
_cell.length_c   1.000
_cell.angle_alpha   90.00
_cell.angle_beta   90.00
_cell.angle_gamma   90.00
#
_symmetry.space_group_name_H-M   'P 1'
#
loop_
_entity.id
_entity.type
_entity.pdbx_description
1 polymer ?
#
loop_
_entity_poly.entity_id
_entity_poly.type
_entity_poly.pdbx_seq_one_letter_code
_entity_poly.pdbx_strand_id
1 'polypeptide(L)'
;MSRTDAFVQGAAAEETEDKEKRLRKGTLHFLSSVFANLSTTPAGRMFFLKPRPVDATKSEGDLEYPLTKLLVFTEHKDTIRRGGVASTIKNCAFHVQAHRALLSPESERVAVQPSTAEAPGMDILPYVLLPLAGPEEFDLEDQELLPPALQFLPATKTREPDTVLRLIHVETLLLLCTTRWGRDYMRSNGVYEIVRALHENEQVDKQPPSYKPEHLEDVVLVVRLRPISITGNVYVVYLSFMLLTFRYRTTLIPYVPNPVKSMFPRLGHYTPLSTFAEQADAGLTSTSFDIEANIREGDSRAGLDERGTQEVVEIMRRERVNFDQARLIRQNRILLANGIDPSEQAVEDKQKLSFPVEVLDEIIAITVAKHKDFSRIANISLASYVLRQIALRHFFAMFAPVSSRHWSRCCQIPGIFSWVRKLKCTTDVLTLQPTLLLKLLNLQVVELDFLPDGLATQAQRVKLLLSLLPATLTELRLLNVPRIDTHILGLVAAQCPALETLDVTCIGRFDEGCCWLCFEESSTCIIHSPIPDVYPSIKELSVAFGTALKPLQRLQHVFLGILLSSSDIFDAHFQHRFGPYIMYSDGPIGPDGCGLCVQNHALLVRQDELIAGAMIASILPSLQTISWSTWFAREEEGDESDDRLTTVWIRRADGVIHARREPW
;
A
#
# COMPACT_ATOMS: atom_id res chain seq x y z
N MET A 1 1.22 -18.20 16.07
CA MET A 1 1.89 -18.58 14.80
C MET A 1 1.75 -17.45 13.80
N SER A 2 2.86 -16.90 13.31
CA SER A 2 2.87 -15.79 12.36
C SER A 2 2.50 -16.24 10.94
N ARG A 3 2.11 -15.30 10.06
CA ARG A 3 1.76 -15.61 8.66
C ARG A 3 2.97 -16.12 7.85
N THR A 4 4.18 -15.73 8.22
CA THR A 4 5.43 -16.23 7.64
C THR A 4 5.69 -17.68 8.07
N ASP A 5 5.46 -18.04 9.34
CA ASP A 5 5.55 -19.45 9.80
C ASP A 5 4.52 -20.33 9.08
N ALA A 6 3.32 -19.80 8.90
CA ALA A 6 2.24 -20.42 8.14
C ALA A 6 2.60 -20.67 6.66
N PHE A 7 3.34 -19.75 6.05
CA PHE A 7 3.84 -19.85 4.68
C PHE A 7 4.94 -20.90 4.56
N VAL A 8 5.84 -20.97 5.55
CA VAL A 8 6.91 -21.97 5.63
C VAL A 8 6.32 -23.38 5.74
N GLN A 9 5.40 -23.58 6.69
CA GLN A 9 4.72 -24.88 6.87
C GLN A 9 3.89 -25.32 5.65
N GLY A 10 3.38 -24.36 4.87
CA GLY A 10 2.67 -24.64 3.63
C GLY A 10 3.57 -25.25 2.54
N ALA A 11 4.86 -24.92 2.50
CA ALA A 11 5.78 -25.50 1.51
C ALA A 11 5.98 -27.00 1.75
N ALA A 12 6.18 -27.42 3.00
CA ALA A 12 6.38 -28.83 3.38
C ALA A 12 5.16 -29.73 3.10
N ALA A 13 3.97 -29.15 2.89
CA ALA A 13 2.75 -29.89 2.58
C ALA A 13 2.80 -30.60 1.21
N GLU A 14 3.65 -30.15 0.28
CA GLU A 14 3.82 -30.81 -1.02
C GLU A 14 4.87 -31.94 -1.00
N GLU A 15 5.77 -31.94 -0.02
CA GLU A 15 6.82 -32.95 0.13
C GLU A 15 6.36 -34.15 0.96
N THR A 16 5.27 -34.00 1.71
CA THR A 16 4.68 -35.08 2.51
C THR A 16 3.56 -35.76 1.70
N GLU A 17 3.85 -36.94 1.12
CA GLU A 17 2.86 -37.73 0.38
C GLU A 17 1.68 -38.18 1.25
N ASP A 18 1.95 -38.49 2.51
CA ASP A 18 0.95 -38.88 3.49
C ASP A 18 0.14 -37.65 3.97
N LYS A 19 -1.11 -37.56 3.50
CA LYS A 19 -2.00 -36.43 3.79
C LYS A 19 -2.29 -36.25 5.27
N GLU A 20 -2.17 -37.30 6.09
CA GLU A 20 -2.42 -37.25 7.52
C GLU A 20 -1.22 -36.71 8.31
N LYS A 21 0.00 -36.83 7.76
CA LYS A 21 1.24 -36.31 8.36
C LYS A 21 1.55 -34.86 7.97
N ARG A 22 0.77 -34.27 7.06
CA ARG A 22 0.95 -32.87 6.66
C ARG A 22 0.61 -31.94 7.83
N LEU A 23 1.59 -31.12 8.23
CA LEU A 23 1.38 -29.99 9.16
C LEU A 23 0.28 -29.03 8.67
N ARG A 24 0.06 -28.97 7.35
CA ARG A 24 -0.95 -28.10 6.74
C ARG A 24 -1.57 -28.72 5.48
N LYS A 25 -2.89 -28.57 5.32
CA LYS A 25 -3.64 -29.13 4.17
C LYS A 25 -3.39 -28.38 2.85
N GLY A 26 -3.08 -27.09 2.91
CA GLY A 26 -2.89 -26.23 1.74
C GLY A 26 -1.45 -25.77 1.60
N THR A 27 -0.99 -25.66 0.35
CA THR A 27 0.41 -25.36 0.00
C THR A 27 0.76 -23.87 0.06
N LEU A 28 -0.26 -23.02 0.01
CA LEU A 28 -0.19 -21.56 0.23
C LEU A 28 0.78 -20.78 -0.68
N HIS A 29 1.03 -21.25 -1.90
CA HIS A 29 1.93 -20.55 -2.83
C HIS A 29 1.53 -19.08 -3.05
N PHE A 30 0.24 -18.79 -3.24
CA PHE A 30 -0.28 -17.43 -3.47
C PHE A 30 -0.09 -16.45 -2.31
N LEU A 31 0.22 -16.93 -1.11
CA LEU A 31 0.54 -16.05 0.01
C LEU A 31 1.85 -15.27 -0.25
N SER A 32 2.76 -15.82 -1.06
CA SER A 32 3.94 -15.11 -1.54
C SER A 32 3.57 -13.85 -2.34
N SER A 33 2.53 -13.92 -3.20
CA SER A 33 2.04 -12.77 -3.97
C SER A 33 1.41 -11.71 -3.07
N VAL A 34 0.80 -12.12 -1.95
CA VAL A 34 0.29 -11.18 -0.93
C VAL A 34 1.45 -10.46 -0.25
N PHE A 35 2.54 -11.15 0.09
CA PHE A 35 3.75 -10.54 0.65
C PHE A 35 4.40 -9.56 -0.33
N ALA A 36 4.47 -9.92 -1.61
CA ALA A 36 4.94 -9.04 -2.67
C ALA A 36 4.11 -7.76 -2.76
N ASN A 37 2.78 -7.88 -2.81
CA ASN A 37 1.90 -6.72 -2.87
C ASN A 37 1.99 -5.84 -1.63
N LEU A 38 2.04 -6.44 -0.43
CA LEU A 38 2.15 -5.71 0.82
C LEU A 38 3.45 -4.87 0.87
N SER A 39 4.58 -5.50 0.51
CA SER A 39 5.90 -4.88 0.53
C SER A 39 6.10 -3.76 -0.50
N THR A 40 5.17 -3.53 -1.45
CA THR A 40 5.22 -2.34 -2.32
C THR A 40 5.05 -1.03 -1.53
N THR A 41 4.40 -1.08 -0.36
CA THR A 41 4.17 0.08 0.51
C THR A 41 5.28 0.23 1.57
N PRO A 42 5.62 1.45 2.02
CA PRO A 42 6.61 1.65 3.08
C PRO A 42 6.30 0.87 4.36
N ALA A 43 5.04 0.87 4.82
CA ALA A 43 4.62 0.15 6.01
C ALA A 43 4.75 -1.38 5.85
N GLY A 44 4.42 -1.90 4.66
CA GLY A 44 4.59 -3.31 4.35
C GLY A 44 6.06 -3.73 4.26
N ARG A 45 6.95 -2.89 3.72
CA ARG A 45 8.40 -3.14 3.80
C ARG A 45 8.87 -3.19 5.24
N MET A 46 8.44 -2.23 6.05
CA MET A 46 8.80 -2.17 7.46
C MET A 46 8.26 -3.36 8.27
N PHE A 47 7.23 -4.08 7.80
CA PHE A 47 6.86 -5.35 8.42
C PHE A 47 7.98 -6.38 8.34
N PHE A 48 8.62 -6.50 7.17
CA PHE A 48 9.71 -7.45 6.91
C PHE A 48 11.07 -6.96 7.41
N LEU A 49 11.22 -5.64 7.51
CA LEU A 49 12.47 -4.95 7.90
C LEU A 49 12.50 -4.49 9.36
N LYS A 50 11.47 -4.77 10.15
CA LYS A 50 11.48 -4.48 11.59
C LYS A 50 11.74 -5.77 12.36
N PRO A 51 12.73 -5.82 13.27
CA PRO A 51 12.97 -6.99 14.10
C PRO A 51 11.74 -7.38 14.92
N ARG A 52 11.48 -8.67 15.01
CA ARG A 52 10.37 -9.26 15.79
C ARG A 52 10.86 -10.49 16.55
N PRO A 53 10.22 -10.85 17.68
CA PRO A 53 10.49 -12.11 18.35
C PRO A 53 10.32 -13.29 17.39
N VAL A 54 11.26 -14.24 17.43
CA VAL A 54 11.23 -15.47 16.62
C VAL A 54 9.94 -16.24 16.84
N ASP A 55 9.53 -16.35 18.12
CA ASP A 55 8.25 -16.90 18.53
C ASP A 55 7.25 -15.76 18.78
N ALA A 56 6.30 -15.59 17.86
CA ALA A 56 5.28 -14.55 17.94
C ALA A 56 4.31 -14.70 19.14
N THR A 57 4.40 -15.78 19.93
CA THR A 57 3.60 -16.00 21.13
C THR A 57 4.31 -15.58 22.42
N LYS A 58 5.62 -15.35 22.36
CA LYS A 58 6.43 -14.94 23.51
C LYS A 58 6.77 -13.46 23.38
N SER A 59 6.51 -12.70 24.44
CA SER A 59 6.83 -11.27 24.51
C SER A 59 8.33 -11.00 24.71
N GLU A 60 9.11 -12.03 25.05
CA GLU A 60 10.56 -11.99 25.25
C GLU A 60 11.23 -13.13 24.47
N GLY A 61 12.34 -12.83 23.77
CA GLY A 61 13.08 -13.81 22.98
C GLY A 61 14.01 -13.16 21.96
N ASP A 62 14.79 -13.98 21.26
CA ASP A 62 15.65 -13.51 20.17
C ASP A 62 14.83 -12.84 19.07
N LEU A 63 15.39 -11.76 18.52
CA LEU A 63 14.78 -11.00 17.45
C LEU A 63 15.34 -11.44 16.11
N GLU A 64 14.48 -11.50 15.10
CA GLU A 64 14.85 -11.73 13.71
C GLU A 64 14.08 -10.80 12.78
N TYR A 65 14.57 -10.63 11.55
CA TYR A 65 13.84 -9.95 10.50
C TYR A 65 12.88 -10.93 9.83
N PRO A 66 11.55 -10.66 9.76
CA PRO A 66 10.60 -11.60 9.14
C PRO A 66 10.89 -11.95 7.68
N LEU A 67 11.72 -11.16 6.99
CA LEU A 67 12.17 -11.45 5.63
C LEU A 67 13.01 -12.74 5.54
N THR A 68 13.81 -13.08 6.56
CA THR A 68 14.73 -14.24 6.54
C THR A 68 13.98 -15.55 6.29
N LYS A 69 12.78 -15.68 6.88
CA LYS A 69 11.87 -16.82 6.70
C LYS A 69 11.43 -17.05 5.26
N LEU A 70 11.57 -16.05 4.38
CA LEU A 70 11.16 -16.15 2.99
C LEU A 70 12.30 -16.56 2.06
N LEU A 71 13.55 -16.29 2.43
CA LEU A 71 14.70 -16.29 1.51
C LEU A 71 14.92 -17.65 0.85
N VAL A 72 14.79 -18.75 1.60
CA VAL A 72 14.98 -20.12 1.10
C VAL A 72 14.05 -20.48 -0.08
N PHE A 73 12.92 -19.77 -0.22
CA PHE A 73 11.94 -20.06 -1.26
C PHE A 73 12.23 -19.41 -2.61
N THR A 74 13.38 -18.73 -2.77
CA THR A 74 13.83 -18.27 -4.10
C THR A 74 14.17 -19.42 -5.04
N GLU A 75 14.45 -20.62 -4.54
CA GLU A 75 14.72 -21.84 -5.32
C GLU A 75 13.57 -22.88 -5.21
N HIS A 76 12.37 -22.46 -4.77
CA HIS A 76 11.24 -23.38 -4.60
C HIS A 76 10.69 -23.90 -5.95
N LYS A 77 10.22 -25.15 -6.02
CA LYS A 77 9.70 -25.75 -7.27
C LYS A 77 8.56 -24.96 -7.94
N ASP A 78 7.66 -24.39 -7.14
CA ASP A 78 6.53 -23.56 -7.60
C ASP A 78 6.94 -22.12 -7.95
N THR A 79 6.64 -21.71 -9.20
CA THR A 79 6.99 -20.40 -9.76
C THR A 79 6.29 -19.24 -9.07
N ILE A 80 5.05 -19.43 -8.61
CA ILE A 80 4.29 -18.36 -7.92
C ILE A 80 5.00 -18.02 -6.61
N ARG A 81 5.43 -19.04 -5.87
CA ARG A 81 6.17 -18.90 -4.62
C ARG A 81 7.51 -18.20 -4.83
N ARG A 82 8.31 -18.61 -5.83
CA ARG A 82 9.58 -17.94 -6.17
C ARG A 82 9.34 -16.48 -6.53
N GLY A 83 8.38 -16.21 -7.41
CA GLY A 83 8.10 -14.86 -7.89
C GLY A 83 7.61 -13.89 -6.81
N GLY A 84 6.73 -14.34 -5.92
CA GLY A 84 6.28 -13.52 -4.80
C GLY A 84 7.40 -13.22 -3.79
N VAL A 85 8.29 -14.20 -3.54
CA VAL A 85 9.44 -14.03 -2.64
C VAL A 85 10.48 -13.10 -3.24
N ALA A 86 10.91 -13.33 -4.48
CA ALA A 86 11.85 -12.47 -5.19
C ALA A 86 11.37 -11.01 -5.24
N SER A 87 10.08 -10.81 -5.54
CA SER A 87 9.46 -9.47 -5.53
C SER A 87 9.44 -8.85 -4.14
N THR A 88 9.20 -9.64 -3.08
CA THR A 88 9.23 -9.14 -1.68
C THR A 88 10.63 -8.69 -1.29
N ILE A 89 11.67 -9.44 -1.67
CA ILE A 89 13.08 -9.07 -1.43
C ILE A 89 13.42 -7.77 -2.17
N LYS A 90 13.13 -7.68 -3.48
CA LYS A 90 13.32 -6.46 -4.29
C LYS A 90 12.63 -5.26 -3.66
N ASN A 91 11.36 -5.43 -3.26
CA ASN A 91 10.60 -4.38 -2.61
C ASN A 91 11.28 -3.90 -1.34
N CYS A 92 11.73 -4.80 -0.47
CA CYS A 92 12.47 -4.44 0.74
C CYS A 92 13.79 -3.70 0.44
N ALA A 93 14.48 -4.05 -0.65
CA ALA A 93 15.71 -3.39 -1.09
C ALA A 93 15.52 -1.92 -1.56
N PHE A 94 14.28 -1.45 -1.81
CA PHE A 94 14.04 -0.01 -2.03
C PHE A 94 14.28 0.84 -0.77
N HIS A 95 14.29 0.24 0.41
CA HIS A 95 14.61 0.96 1.66
C HIS A 95 16.13 0.98 1.87
N VAL A 96 16.79 2.05 1.43
CA VAL A 96 18.27 2.17 1.43
C VAL A 96 18.89 1.92 2.81
N GLN A 97 18.21 2.36 3.89
CA GLN A 97 18.67 2.16 5.25
C GLN A 97 18.69 0.69 5.68
N ALA A 98 18.02 -0.21 4.96
CA ALA A 98 18.06 -1.65 5.20
C ALA A 98 19.22 -2.36 4.51
N HIS A 99 19.94 -1.74 3.57
CA HIS A 99 20.97 -2.43 2.77
C HIS A 99 22.04 -3.09 3.63
N ARG A 100 22.43 -2.45 4.73
CA ARG A 100 23.38 -3.04 5.68
C ARG A 100 22.82 -4.30 6.34
N ALA A 101 21.61 -4.24 6.88
CA ALA A 101 20.97 -5.39 7.51
C ALA A 101 20.67 -6.52 6.50
N LEU A 102 20.38 -6.19 5.23
CA LEU A 102 20.13 -7.17 4.18
C LEU A 102 21.39 -7.96 3.81
N LEU A 103 22.53 -7.27 3.71
CA LEU A 103 23.79 -7.85 3.24
C LEU A 103 24.63 -8.46 4.35
N SER A 104 24.59 -7.91 5.57
CA SER A 104 25.38 -8.40 6.69
C SER A 104 25.05 -9.87 7.02
N PRO A 105 26.06 -10.66 7.42
CA PRO A 105 25.86 -12.05 7.83
C PRO A 105 25.06 -12.12 9.14
N GLU A 106 24.48 -13.28 9.43
CA GLU A 106 23.73 -13.51 10.67
C GLU A 106 24.58 -13.28 11.95
N SER A 107 25.91 -13.35 11.84
CA SER A 107 26.84 -13.08 12.95
C SER A 107 26.94 -11.59 13.34
N GLU A 108 26.55 -10.66 12.46
CA GLU A 108 26.53 -9.22 12.74
C GLU A 108 25.10 -8.78 13.11
N ARG A 109 24.93 -8.10 14.24
CA ARG A 109 23.64 -7.50 14.61
C ARG A 109 23.53 -6.10 14.02
N VAL A 110 22.43 -5.82 13.33
CA VAL A 110 22.20 -4.56 12.63
C VAL A 110 20.78 -4.09 12.94
N ALA A 111 20.59 -2.78 13.11
CA ALA A 111 19.26 -2.14 13.20
C ALA A 111 18.87 -1.50 11.86
N VAL A 112 17.58 -1.51 11.53
CA VAL A 112 17.02 -0.82 10.37
C VAL A 112 16.17 0.37 10.81
N GLN A 113 16.60 1.58 10.44
CA GLN A 113 15.88 2.80 10.72
C GLN A 113 14.47 2.79 10.09
N PRO A 114 13.43 3.29 10.79
CA PRO A 114 13.47 4.08 12.02
C PRO A 114 13.53 3.26 13.33
N SER A 115 13.59 1.93 13.26
CA SER A 115 13.72 1.10 14.46
C SER A 115 15.16 1.15 14.97
N THR A 116 15.31 1.25 16.29
CA THR A 116 16.61 1.12 16.97
C THR A 116 16.89 -0.32 17.44
N ALA A 117 15.90 -1.22 17.36
CA ALA A 117 16.08 -2.62 17.70
C ALA A 117 17.06 -3.30 16.72
N GLU A 118 17.97 -4.10 17.26
CA GLU A 118 18.98 -4.85 16.50
C GLU A 118 18.63 -6.34 16.43
N ALA A 119 18.77 -6.90 15.23
CA ALA A 119 18.65 -8.33 14.96
C ALA A 119 19.86 -8.81 14.13
N PRO A 120 20.13 -10.12 14.08
CA PRO A 120 21.06 -10.72 13.12
C PRO A 120 20.84 -10.20 11.69
N GLY A 121 21.94 -10.01 10.95
CA GLY A 121 21.90 -9.73 9.52
C GLY A 121 21.13 -10.80 8.75
N MET A 122 20.57 -10.43 7.59
CA MET A 122 19.67 -11.31 6.83
C MET A 122 20.38 -12.20 5.81
N ASP A 123 21.67 -11.99 5.56
CA ASP A 123 22.50 -12.72 4.60
C ASP A 123 21.77 -13.07 3.28
N ILE A 124 21.22 -12.06 2.59
CA ILE A 124 20.36 -12.33 1.42
C ILE A 124 21.13 -12.76 0.17
N LEU A 125 22.46 -12.54 0.12
CA LEU A 125 23.25 -12.71 -1.10
C LEU A 125 23.18 -14.14 -1.67
N PRO A 126 23.39 -15.22 -0.89
CA PRO A 126 23.24 -16.58 -1.39
C PRO A 126 21.90 -16.81 -2.10
N TYR A 127 20.80 -16.32 -1.51
CA TYR A 127 19.45 -16.54 -2.00
C TYR A 127 19.08 -15.71 -3.24
N VAL A 128 19.77 -14.59 -3.45
CA VAL A 128 19.61 -13.75 -4.66
C VAL A 128 20.52 -14.21 -5.78
N LEU A 129 21.71 -14.71 -5.47
CA LEU A 129 22.71 -15.13 -6.46
C LEU A 129 22.49 -16.57 -6.95
N LEU A 130 22.00 -17.49 -6.12
CA LEU A 130 21.74 -18.88 -6.53
C LEU A 130 20.79 -19.00 -7.74
N PRO A 131 19.69 -18.21 -7.83
CA PRO A 131 18.84 -18.18 -9.03
C PRO A 131 19.54 -17.67 -10.30
N LEU A 132 20.63 -16.90 -10.15
CA LEU A 132 21.41 -16.33 -11.25
C LEU A 132 22.62 -17.18 -11.65
N ALA A 133 23.05 -18.08 -10.77
CA ALA A 133 24.19 -18.97 -10.99
C ALA A 133 23.81 -20.17 -11.88
N GLY A 134 24.73 -20.56 -12.77
CA GLY A 134 24.64 -21.76 -13.58
C GLY A 134 25.73 -22.77 -13.22
N PRO A 135 26.01 -23.75 -14.10
CA PRO A 135 26.99 -24.80 -13.86
C PRO A 135 28.43 -24.36 -14.19
N GLU A 136 28.69 -23.05 -14.26
CA GLU A 136 30.02 -22.54 -14.62
C GLU A 136 31.05 -22.78 -13.51
N GLU A 137 32.25 -23.15 -13.92
CA GLU A 137 33.40 -23.29 -13.02
C GLU A 137 34.14 -21.96 -12.90
N PHE A 138 34.29 -21.47 -11.67
CA PHE A 138 35.14 -20.33 -11.33
C PHE A 138 36.53 -20.82 -10.91
N ASP A 139 37.55 -19.99 -11.13
CA ASP A 139 38.91 -20.27 -10.65
C ASP A 139 39.00 -20.17 -9.12
N LEU A 140 40.11 -20.63 -8.53
CA LEU A 140 40.24 -20.70 -7.08
C LEU A 140 40.14 -19.33 -6.39
N GLU A 141 40.63 -18.27 -7.04
CA GLU A 141 40.57 -16.91 -6.50
C GLU A 141 39.12 -16.39 -6.45
N ASP A 142 38.36 -16.61 -7.52
CA ASP A 142 36.94 -16.27 -7.61
C ASP A 142 36.09 -17.15 -6.67
N GLN A 143 36.42 -18.45 -6.51
CA GLN A 143 35.74 -19.37 -5.58
C GLN A 143 35.88 -18.93 -4.12
N GLU A 144 37.06 -18.48 -3.70
CA GLU A 144 37.29 -17.99 -2.34
C GLU A 144 36.46 -16.74 -2.01
N LEU A 145 36.07 -15.95 -3.01
CA LEU A 145 35.21 -14.78 -2.85
C LEU A 145 33.72 -15.12 -2.74
N LEU A 146 33.28 -16.25 -3.30
CA LEU A 146 31.86 -16.59 -3.36
C LEU A 146 31.33 -17.02 -1.98
N PRO A 147 30.08 -16.69 -1.64
CA PRO A 147 29.42 -17.27 -0.48
C PRO A 147 29.44 -18.80 -0.55
N PRO A 148 29.54 -19.53 0.59
CA PRO A 148 29.72 -20.98 0.59
C PRO A 148 28.69 -21.77 -0.22
N ALA A 149 27.43 -21.28 -0.26
CA ALA A 149 26.35 -21.93 -1.01
C ALA A 149 26.51 -21.83 -2.54
N LEU A 150 27.39 -20.94 -3.04
CA LEU A 150 27.67 -20.72 -4.46
C LEU A 150 29.02 -21.30 -4.89
N GLN A 151 29.79 -21.83 -3.94
CA GLN A 151 31.06 -22.50 -4.25
C GLN A 151 30.79 -23.90 -4.79
N PHE A 152 31.58 -24.30 -5.79
CA PHE A 152 31.57 -25.66 -6.35
C PHE A 152 30.17 -26.21 -6.68
N LEU A 153 29.34 -25.40 -7.34
CA LEU A 153 28.00 -25.80 -7.75
C LEU A 153 28.04 -27.04 -8.66
N PRO A 154 27.08 -27.96 -8.54
CA PRO A 154 27.05 -29.16 -9.37
C PRO A 154 26.72 -28.81 -10.83
N ALA A 155 27.17 -29.63 -11.77
CA ALA A 155 26.87 -29.46 -13.20
C ALA A 155 25.36 -29.51 -13.52
N THR A 156 24.54 -30.04 -12.60
CA THR A 156 23.06 -30.04 -12.70
C THR A 156 22.43 -28.71 -12.31
N LYS A 157 23.19 -27.77 -11.74
CA LYS A 157 22.67 -26.47 -11.33
C LYS A 157 22.25 -25.68 -12.57
N THR A 158 20.96 -25.36 -12.63
CA THR A 158 20.39 -24.49 -13.63
C THR A 158 20.03 -23.14 -13.03
N ARG A 159 20.12 -22.10 -13.86
CA ARG A 159 19.59 -20.77 -13.56
C ARG A 159 18.06 -20.83 -13.47
N GLU A 160 17.49 -19.82 -12.82
CA GLU A 160 16.04 -19.61 -12.83
C GLU A 160 15.51 -19.59 -14.27
N PRO A 161 14.59 -20.50 -14.64
CA PRO A 161 14.09 -20.60 -16.01
C PRO A 161 13.26 -19.38 -16.43
N ASP A 162 12.57 -18.72 -15.49
CA ASP A 162 11.77 -17.54 -15.78
C ASP A 162 12.65 -16.27 -15.88
N THR A 163 12.72 -15.71 -17.10
CA THR A 163 13.46 -14.47 -17.40
C THR A 163 13.01 -13.28 -16.55
N VAL A 164 11.74 -13.20 -16.18
CA VAL A 164 11.19 -12.11 -15.36
C VAL A 164 11.69 -12.24 -13.92
N LEU A 165 11.74 -13.46 -13.39
CA LEU A 165 12.26 -13.70 -12.04
C LEU A 165 13.77 -13.46 -11.97
N ARG A 166 14.52 -13.86 -12.99
CA ARG A 166 15.95 -13.51 -13.11
C ARG A 166 16.17 -12.00 -13.09
N LEU A 167 15.37 -11.24 -13.86
CA LEU A 167 15.45 -9.79 -13.87
C LEU A 167 15.19 -9.17 -12.49
N ILE A 168 14.23 -9.69 -11.73
CA ILE A 168 13.93 -9.20 -10.36
C ILE A 168 15.14 -9.35 -9.43
N HIS A 169 15.89 -10.45 -9.53
CA HIS A 169 17.11 -10.65 -8.76
C HIS A 169 18.22 -9.69 -9.17
N VAL A 170 18.40 -9.44 -10.47
CA VAL A 170 19.36 -8.44 -10.98
C VAL A 170 19.00 -7.03 -10.52
N GLU A 171 17.73 -6.64 -10.58
CA GLU A 171 17.26 -5.34 -10.07
C GLU A 171 17.46 -5.22 -8.55
N THR A 172 17.34 -6.32 -7.82
CA THR A 172 17.63 -6.35 -6.38
C THR A 172 19.11 -6.04 -6.12
N LEU A 173 20.04 -6.66 -6.87
CA LEU A 173 21.47 -6.35 -6.78
C LEU A 173 21.78 -4.89 -7.15
N LEU A 174 21.10 -4.37 -8.17
CA LEU A 174 21.25 -2.97 -8.58
C LEU A 174 20.78 -2.00 -7.47
N LEU A 175 19.67 -2.29 -6.80
CA LEU A 175 19.21 -1.50 -5.65
C LEU A 175 20.26 -1.53 -4.53
N LEU A 176 20.84 -2.69 -4.21
CA LEU A 176 21.88 -2.83 -3.19
C LEU A 176 23.18 -2.08 -3.56
N CYS A 177 23.40 -1.76 -4.84
CA CYS A 177 24.53 -0.95 -5.31
C CYS A 177 24.39 0.54 -4.97
N THR A 178 23.25 0.99 -4.43
CA THR A 178 23.00 2.41 -4.13
C THR A 178 24.04 2.97 -3.16
N THR A 179 24.38 2.22 -2.10
CA THR A 179 25.36 2.66 -1.09
C THR A 179 26.78 2.23 -1.46
N ARG A 180 27.78 3.05 -1.10
CA ARG A 180 29.20 2.67 -1.27
C ARG A 180 29.52 1.38 -0.54
N TRP A 181 29.07 1.27 0.71
CA TRP A 181 29.27 0.07 1.53
C TRP A 181 28.66 -1.18 0.87
N GLY A 182 27.43 -1.09 0.34
CA GLY A 182 26.80 -2.20 -0.38
C GLY A 182 27.57 -2.64 -1.63
N ARG A 183 28.12 -1.69 -2.41
CA ARG A 183 29.01 -2.01 -3.55
C ARG A 183 30.30 -2.69 -3.11
N ASP A 184 30.94 -2.16 -2.06
CA ASP A 184 32.17 -2.73 -1.52
C ASP A 184 31.93 -4.16 -1.01
N TYR A 185 30.83 -4.38 -0.30
CA TYR A 185 30.44 -5.69 0.22
C TYR A 185 30.11 -6.68 -0.90
N MET A 186 29.32 -6.29 -1.90
CA MET A 186 29.00 -7.18 -3.02
C MET A 186 30.24 -7.54 -3.85
N ARG A 187 31.19 -6.61 -4.00
CA ARG A 187 32.49 -6.90 -4.63
C ARG A 187 33.29 -7.95 -3.87
N SER A 188 33.34 -7.85 -2.54
CA SER A 188 34.10 -8.80 -1.72
C SER A 188 33.40 -10.16 -1.55
N ASN A 189 32.19 -10.32 -2.08
CA ASN A 189 31.38 -11.53 -1.99
C ASN A 189 31.02 -12.11 -3.38
N GLY A 190 31.90 -11.92 -4.38
CA GLY A 190 31.82 -12.60 -5.68
C GLY A 190 30.60 -12.28 -6.57
N VAL A 191 29.84 -11.21 -6.27
CA VAL A 191 28.64 -10.82 -7.05
C VAL A 191 28.98 -10.53 -8.51
N TYR A 192 30.14 -9.91 -8.76
CA TYR A 192 30.58 -9.60 -10.12
C TYR A 192 30.75 -10.88 -10.97
N GLU A 193 31.27 -11.96 -10.38
CA GLU A 193 31.58 -13.18 -11.12
C GLU A 193 30.33 -13.92 -11.54
N ILE A 194 29.33 -13.99 -10.66
CA ILE A 194 28.02 -14.55 -10.98
C ILE A 194 27.32 -13.74 -12.07
N VAL A 195 27.33 -12.41 -11.98
CA VAL A 195 26.66 -11.54 -12.97
C VAL A 195 27.38 -11.55 -14.32
N ARG A 196 28.72 -11.63 -14.34
CA ARG A 196 29.52 -11.81 -15.57
C ARG A 196 29.15 -13.12 -16.26
N ALA A 197 29.17 -14.23 -15.53
CA ALA A 197 28.82 -15.54 -16.06
C ALA A 197 27.36 -15.58 -16.58
N LEU A 198 26.43 -14.95 -15.85
CA LEU A 198 25.05 -14.78 -16.31
C LEU A 198 24.98 -14.02 -17.65
N HIS A 199 25.63 -12.86 -17.74
CA HIS A 199 25.63 -12.04 -18.95
C HIS A 199 26.20 -12.78 -20.17
N GLU A 200 27.27 -13.55 -19.99
CA GLU A 200 27.90 -14.34 -21.07
C GLU A 200 26.99 -15.47 -21.60
N ASN A 201 26.05 -15.96 -20.79
CA ASN A 201 25.18 -17.09 -21.11
C ASN A 201 23.73 -16.67 -21.42
N GLU A 202 23.38 -15.39 -21.32
CA GLU A 202 22.04 -14.86 -21.59
C GLU A 202 21.78 -14.75 -23.11
N GLN A 203 20.81 -15.48 -23.64
CA GLN A 203 20.45 -15.43 -25.07
C GLN A 203 19.42 -14.33 -25.37
N VAL A 204 19.70 -13.47 -26.36
CA VAL A 204 18.91 -12.26 -26.69
C VAL A 204 17.50 -12.59 -27.23
N ASP A 205 17.30 -13.71 -27.92
CA ASP A 205 16.06 -14.02 -28.66
C ASP A 205 14.87 -14.50 -27.79
N LYS A 206 15.06 -14.72 -26.48
CA LYS A 206 14.01 -15.23 -25.56
C LYS A 206 13.49 -14.16 -24.57
N GLN A 207 13.82 -12.89 -24.80
CA GLN A 207 13.58 -11.82 -23.84
C GLN A 207 12.21 -11.14 -24.05
N PRO A 208 11.43 -10.88 -22.99
CA PRO A 208 10.21 -10.09 -23.10
C PRO A 208 10.55 -8.63 -23.46
N PRO A 209 9.63 -7.86 -24.09
CA PRO A 209 9.89 -6.47 -24.51
C PRO A 209 10.24 -5.49 -23.37
N SER A 210 10.04 -5.90 -22.10
CA SER A 210 10.42 -5.14 -20.91
C SER A 210 11.85 -5.41 -20.42
N TYR A 211 12.54 -6.41 -20.98
CA TYR A 211 13.90 -6.76 -20.61
C TYR A 211 14.89 -5.80 -21.28
N LYS A 212 15.65 -5.09 -20.46
CA LYS A 212 16.62 -4.11 -20.92
C LYS A 212 18.03 -4.61 -20.60
N PRO A 213 18.87 -4.97 -21.59
CA PRO A 213 20.22 -5.48 -21.36
C PRO A 213 21.11 -4.50 -20.57
N GLU A 214 20.77 -3.20 -20.59
CA GLU A 214 21.44 -2.15 -19.81
C GLU A 214 21.49 -2.40 -18.29
N HIS A 215 20.53 -3.12 -17.69
CA HIS A 215 20.55 -3.36 -16.24
C HIS A 215 21.67 -4.33 -15.80
N LEU A 216 22.01 -5.32 -16.63
CA LEU A 216 23.15 -6.21 -16.36
C LEU A 216 24.47 -5.45 -16.55
N GLU A 217 24.53 -4.61 -17.58
CA GLU A 217 25.68 -3.75 -17.85
C GLU A 217 25.91 -2.73 -16.72
N ASP A 218 24.84 -2.17 -16.15
CA ASP A 218 24.89 -1.25 -15.02
C ASP A 218 25.45 -1.92 -13.76
N VAL A 219 25.01 -3.14 -13.42
CA VAL A 219 25.56 -3.90 -12.28
C VAL A 219 27.04 -4.23 -12.52
N VAL A 220 27.39 -4.68 -13.73
CA VAL A 220 28.78 -4.97 -14.11
C VAL A 220 29.66 -3.72 -14.01
N LEU A 221 29.20 -2.58 -14.52
CA LEU A 221 29.94 -1.32 -14.51
C LEU A 221 30.15 -0.82 -13.07
N VAL A 222 29.09 -0.84 -12.26
CA VAL A 222 29.08 -0.27 -10.90
C VAL A 222 29.86 -1.14 -9.91
N VAL A 223 29.85 -2.47 -10.10
CA VAL A 223 30.57 -3.41 -9.23
C VAL A 223 32.05 -3.54 -9.66
N ARG A 224 32.41 -3.46 -10.95
CA ARG A 224 33.81 -3.67 -11.40
C ARG A 224 34.76 -2.48 -11.16
N LEU A 225 34.27 -1.24 -11.06
CA LEU A 225 35.12 -0.05 -10.93
C LEU A 225 35.70 0.07 -9.50
N ARG A 226 37.01 -0.24 -9.32
CA ARG A 226 37.76 0.16 -8.11
C ARG A 226 37.92 1.69 -8.10
N PRO A 227 37.72 2.39 -6.96
CA PRO A 227 37.95 3.82 -6.90
C PRO A 227 39.46 4.11 -6.97
N ILE A 228 39.94 4.59 -8.11
CA ILE A 228 41.23 5.28 -8.20
C ILE A 228 41.01 6.70 -7.67
N SER A 229 41.59 6.98 -6.51
CA SER A 229 41.53 8.30 -5.87
C SER A 229 42.40 9.31 -6.62
N ILE A 230 41.91 9.92 -7.70
CA ILE A 230 42.61 11.06 -8.34
C ILE A 230 41.61 12.13 -8.77
N THR A 231 41.90 13.35 -8.34
CA THR A 231 41.13 14.60 -8.47
C THR A 231 40.67 14.94 -9.90
N GLY A 232 39.34 14.97 -10.08
CA GLY A 232 38.55 15.84 -10.96
C GLY A 232 38.89 15.96 -12.44
N ASN A 233 40.05 16.50 -12.78
CA ASN A 233 40.29 17.08 -14.11
C ASN A 233 40.98 16.12 -15.11
N VAL A 234 41.57 15.02 -14.64
CA VAL A 234 42.18 14.00 -15.52
C VAL A 234 41.13 13.06 -16.12
N TYR A 235 40.00 12.87 -15.42
CA TYR A 235 38.94 11.93 -15.81
C TYR A 235 38.29 12.32 -17.15
N VAL A 236 38.05 13.61 -17.36
CA VAL A 236 37.41 14.11 -18.60
C VAL A 236 38.32 13.86 -19.81
N VAL A 237 39.63 14.08 -19.66
CA VAL A 237 40.60 13.85 -20.75
C VAL A 237 40.73 12.35 -21.07
N TYR A 238 40.80 11.51 -20.04
CA TYR A 238 40.94 10.06 -20.21
C TYR A 238 39.67 9.41 -20.80
N LEU A 239 38.48 9.81 -20.33
CA LEU A 239 37.21 9.33 -20.87
C LEU A 239 37.01 9.78 -22.33
N SER A 240 37.41 11.01 -22.66
CA SER A 240 37.38 11.53 -24.03
C SER A 240 38.29 10.72 -24.96
N PHE A 241 39.49 10.34 -24.49
CA PHE A 241 40.43 9.52 -25.25
C PHE A 241 39.96 8.06 -25.42
N MET A 242 39.40 7.46 -24.38
CA MET A 242 38.79 6.12 -24.43
C MET A 242 37.61 6.06 -25.39
N LEU A 243 36.73 7.06 -25.36
CA LEU A 243 35.59 7.16 -26.28
C LEU A 243 36.06 7.40 -27.73
N LEU A 244 37.10 8.21 -27.95
CA LEU A 244 37.67 8.43 -29.28
C LEU A 244 38.27 7.13 -29.85
N THR A 245 39.07 6.42 -29.06
CA THR A 245 39.72 5.17 -29.49
C THR A 245 38.71 4.04 -29.73
N PHE A 246 37.63 3.97 -28.93
CA PHE A 246 36.54 3.03 -29.13
C PHE A 246 35.66 3.36 -30.35
N ARG A 247 35.45 4.66 -30.65
CA ARG A 247 34.69 5.16 -31.82
C ARG A 247 35.41 4.89 -33.14
N TYR A 248 36.75 4.98 -33.15
CA TYR A 248 37.61 4.75 -34.32
C TYR A 248 38.33 3.39 -34.30
N ARG A 249 37.87 2.45 -33.47
CA ARG A 249 38.54 1.15 -33.23
C ARG A 249 38.81 0.35 -34.50
N THR A 250 37.86 0.33 -35.43
CA THR A 250 37.99 -0.41 -36.70
C THR A 250 39.06 0.17 -37.63
N THR A 251 39.38 1.46 -37.49
CA THR A 251 40.41 2.16 -38.26
C THR A 251 41.79 2.06 -37.61
N LEU A 252 41.86 1.91 -36.28
CA LEU A 252 43.09 1.92 -35.48
C LEU A 252 43.70 0.53 -35.25
N ILE A 253 42.88 -0.53 -35.17
CA ILE A 253 43.31 -1.93 -34.94
C ILE A 253 44.42 -2.45 -35.88
N PRO A 254 44.48 -2.06 -37.18
CA PRO A 254 45.55 -2.48 -38.09
C PRO A 254 46.93 -1.91 -37.75
N TYR A 255 47.00 -0.82 -37.00
CA TYR A 255 48.25 -0.14 -36.63
C TYR A 255 48.77 -0.55 -35.24
N VAL A 256 48.06 -1.47 -34.55
CA VAL A 256 48.45 -1.95 -33.20
C VAL A 256 49.51 -3.05 -33.31
N PRO A 257 50.71 -2.88 -32.70
CA PRO A 257 51.78 -3.87 -32.78
C PRO A 257 51.45 -5.19 -32.07
N ASN A 258 51.91 -6.31 -32.64
CA ASN A 258 51.60 -7.68 -32.20
C ASN A 258 51.89 -8.07 -30.73
N PRO A 259 52.88 -7.49 -30.00
CA PRO A 259 53.14 -7.86 -28.59
C PRO A 259 51.98 -7.57 -27.64
N VAL A 260 51.06 -6.67 -28.02
CA VAL A 260 49.90 -6.31 -27.20
C VAL A 260 48.75 -7.31 -27.39
N LYS A 261 48.72 -8.04 -28.53
CA LYS A 261 47.69 -9.05 -28.80
C LYS A 261 47.92 -10.37 -28.07
N SER A 262 49.15 -10.67 -27.65
CA SER A 262 49.53 -11.93 -26.98
C SER A 262 49.32 -11.94 -25.46
N MET A 263 48.82 -10.86 -24.85
CA MET A 263 48.51 -10.81 -23.41
C MET A 263 47.22 -11.54 -23.01
N PHE A 264 46.54 -12.21 -23.94
CA PHE A 264 45.30 -12.95 -23.65
C PHE A 264 45.39 -14.41 -24.12
N PRO A 265 45.84 -15.35 -23.28
CA PRO A 265 45.81 -16.79 -23.58
C PRO A 265 44.70 -17.51 -22.80
N ARG A 266 43.90 -18.32 -23.51
CA ARG A 266 43.24 -19.52 -22.96
C ARG A 266 44.10 -20.76 -23.30
N LEU A 267 43.98 -21.77 -22.43
CA LEU A 267 44.18 -23.23 -22.61
C LEU A 267 45.43 -23.88 -21.96
N GLY A 268 45.16 -24.73 -20.96
CA GLY A 268 45.68 -26.10 -20.89
C GLY A 268 46.34 -26.53 -19.56
N HIS A 269 45.69 -27.42 -18.78
CA HIS A 269 46.09 -28.82 -18.53
C HIS A 269 45.17 -29.50 -17.46
N TYR A 270 44.51 -30.61 -17.81
CA TYR A 270 43.75 -31.50 -16.92
C TYR A 270 44.40 -32.89 -16.88
N THR A 271 44.31 -33.59 -15.74
CA THR A 271 44.71 -35.01 -15.57
C THR A 271 43.55 -35.81 -14.94
N PRO A 272 43.22 -37.02 -15.43
CA PRO A 272 41.99 -37.73 -15.02
C PRO A 272 42.18 -38.75 -13.87
N LEU A 273 41.11 -39.01 -13.12
CA LEU A 273 40.92 -40.14 -12.17
C LEU A 273 39.55 -40.85 -12.41
N SER A 274 39.35 -41.99 -11.71
CA SER A 274 38.72 -43.29 -12.10
C SER A 274 37.21 -43.36 -12.43
N THR A 275 36.82 -44.47 -13.09
CA THR A 275 35.51 -44.70 -13.75
C THR A 275 34.50 -45.54 -12.94
N PHE A 276 33.21 -45.40 -13.26
CA PHE A 276 32.04 -46.04 -12.62
C PHE A 276 32.08 -47.58 -12.49
N ALA A 277 32.88 -48.27 -13.29
CA ALA A 277 32.91 -49.74 -13.30
C ALA A 277 33.39 -50.34 -11.97
N GLU A 278 34.36 -49.71 -11.31
CA GLU A 278 34.89 -50.19 -10.02
C GLU A 278 33.90 -50.01 -8.86
N GLN A 279 32.97 -49.06 -8.97
CA GLN A 279 31.99 -48.75 -7.92
C GLN A 279 30.76 -49.68 -7.96
N ALA A 280 30.38 -50.14 -9.16
CA ALA A 280 29.33 -51.16 -9.32
C ALA A 280 29.78 -52.51 -8.77
N ASP A 281 31.02 -52.93 -9.05
CA ASP A 281 31.62 -54.17 -8.52
C ASP A 281 31.77 -54.17 -6.99
N ALA A 282 31.77 -52.99 -6.35
CA ALA A 282 31.79 -52.82 -4.90
C ALA A 282 30.41 -52.96 -4.22
N GLY A 283 29.35 -53.24 -4.98
CA GLY A 283 28.00 -53.49 -4.44
C GLY A 283 27.24 -52.22 -4.03
N LEU A 284 27.58 -51.06 -4.59
CA LEU A 284 26.97 -49.76 -4.29
C LEU A 284 25.77 -49.45 -5.18
N THR A 285 25.01 -50.47 -5.56
CA THR A 285 23.82 -50.37 -6.41
C THR A 285 22.66 -51.15 -5.77
N SER A 286 21.44 -50.65 -5.87
CA SER A 286 20.22 -51.30 -5.37
C SER A 286 19.07 -51.14 -6.36
N THR A 287 17.97 -51.87 -6.19
CA THR A 287 16.76 -51.69 -7.01
C THR A 287 16.15 -50.29 -6.90
N SER A 288 16.47 -49.56 -5.81
CA SER A 288 16.05 -48.17 -5.58
C SER A 288 17.11 -47.15 -6.04
N PHE A 289 18.30 -47.63 -6.43
CA PHE A 289 19.44 -46.83 -6.85
C PHE A 289 20.34 -47.63 -7.83
N ASP A 290 19.93 -47.68 -9.11
CA ASP A 290 20.57 -48.51 -10.14
C ASP A 290 21.64 -47.74 -10.93
N ILE A 291 22.91 -48.08 -10.68
CA ILE A 291 24.07 -47.49 -11.37
C ILE A 291 24.39 -48.23 -12.68
N GLU A 292 23.94 -49.49 -12.86
CA GLU A 292 24.23 -50.29 -14.06
C GLU A 292 23.52 -49.73 -15.30
N ALA A 293 22.37 -49.10 -15.12
CA ALA A 293 21.66 -48.39 -16.18
C ALA A 293 22.52 -47.28 -16.80
N ASN A 294 23.25 -46.52 -15.98
CA ASN A 294 24.10 -45.41 -16.44
C ASN A 294 25.36 -45.92 -17.19
N ILE A 295 25.89 -47.08 -16.78
CA ILE A 295 27.05 -47.71 -17.45
C ILE A 295 26.65 -48.25 -18.84
N ARG A 296 25.44 -48.79 -19.01
CA ARG A 296 24.92 -49.26 -20.31
C ARG A 296 24.66 -48.14 -21.30
N GLU A 297 24.36 -46.93 -20.82
CA GLU A 297 24.09 -45.75 -21.65
C GLU A 297 25.36 -44.97 -22.03
N GLY A 298 26.54 -45.44 -21.61
CA GLY A 298 27.82 -44.81 -21.96
C GLY A 298 28.03 -43.45 -21.29
N ASP A 299 27.45 -43.26 -20.10
CA ASP A 299 27.52 -42.01 -19.33
C ASP A 299 28.96 -41.70 -18.90
N SER A 300 29.45 -40.52 -19.29
CA SER A 300 30.82 -40.06 -19.10
C SER A 300 31.04 -39.29 -17.80
N ARG A 301 30.05 -39.22 -16.91
CA ARG A 301 30.18 -38.56 -15.60
C ARG A 301 31.22 -39.29 -14.71
N ALA A 302 31.71 -38.61 -13.68
CA ALA A 302 32.54 -39.25 -12.65
C ALA A 302 31.66 -39.85 -11.55
N GLY A 303 32.15 -40.92 -10.92
CA GLY A 303 31.49 -41.66 -9.83
C GLY A 303 31.13 -40.83 -8.59
N LEU A 304 30.50 -41.50 -7.62
CA LEU A 304 30.21 -40.91 -6.30
C LEU A 304 31.51 -40.45 -5.61
N ASP A 305 31.41 -39.38 -4.81
CA ASP A 305 32.52 -38.86 -3.98
C ASP A 305 33.17 -39.97 -3.13
N GLU A 306 34.50 -40.04 -3.15
CA GLU A 306 35.30 -41.13 -2.62
C GLU A 306 35.13 -41.27 -1.09
N ARG A 307 34.93 -40.14 -0.39
CA ARG A 307 34.72 -40.11 1.07
C ARG A 307 33.34 -40.61 1.49
N GLY A 308 32.28 -40.13 0.83
CA GLY A 308 30.92 -40.60 1.10
C GLY A 308 30.74 -42.09 0.78
N THR A 309 31.45 -42.56 -0.25
CA THR A 309 31.46 -43.97 -0.66
C THR A 309 32.13 -44.85 0.38
N GLN A 310 33.30 -44.44 0.90
CA GLN A 310 34.01 -45.17 1.96
C GLN A 310 33.17 -45.28 3.24
N GLU A 311 32.47 -44.22 3.64
CA GLU A 311 31.65 -44.19 4.85
C GLU A 311 30.45 -45.17 4.77
N VAL A 312 29.78 -45.22 3.61
CA VAL A 312 28.67 -46.17 3.40
C VAL A 312 29.17 -47.61 3.38
N VAL A 313 30.29 -47.88 2.71
CA VAL A 313 30.93 -49.22 2.70
C VAL A 313 31.35 -49.62 4.12
N GLU A 314 31.85 -48.69 4.93
CA GLU A 314 32.21 -48.95 6.32
C GLU A 314 30.99 -49.28 7.18
N ILE A 315 29.87 -48.56 7.02
CA ILE A 315 28.61 -48.86 7.71
C ILE A 315 28.07 -50.23 7.27
N MET A 316 28.10 -50.55 5.97
CA MET A 316 27.71 -51.87 5.45
C MET A 316 28.55 -53.00 6.07
N ARG A 317 29.88 -52.82 6.17
CA ARG A 317 30.77 -53.82 6.79
C ARG A 317 30.55 -53.93 8.30
N ARG A 318 30.44 -52.80 9.01
CA ARG A 318 30.38 -52.75 10.47
C ARG A 318 29.05 -53.25 11.01
N GLU A 319 27.95 -52.89 10.36
CA GLU A 319 26.59 -53.17 10.84
C GLU A 319 25.93 -54.33 10.10
N ARG A 320 26.61 -54.92 9.10
CA ARG A 320 26.12 -56.03 8.26
C ARG A 320 24.75 -55.74 7.65
N VAL A 321 24.56 -54.49 7.24
CA VAL A 321 23.34 -53.99 6.62
C VAL A 321 23.54 -53.82 5.12
N ASN A 322 22.45 -53.86 4.37
CA ASN A 322 22.52 -53.61 2.93
C ASN A 322 22.74 -52.11 2.63
N PHE A 323 22.99 -51.77 1.37
CA PHE A 323 23.32 -50.41 0.93
C PHE A 323 22.27 -49.37 1.37
N ASP A 324 20.98 -49.64 1.16
CA ASP A 324 19.91 -48.70 1.51
C ASP A 324 19.77 -48.51 3.02
N GLN A 325 19.96 -49.58 3.80
CA GLN A 325 19.99 -49.52 5.26
C GLN A 325 21.22 -48.76 5.78
N ALA A 326 22.39 -48.94 5.17
CA ALA A 326 23.61 -48.22 5.53
C ALA A 326 23.44 -46.71 5.29
N ARG A 327 22.80 -46.33 4.18
CA ARG A 327 22.46 -44.92 3.88
C ARG A 327 21.48 -44.35 4.89
N LEU A 328 20.46 -45.11 5.29
CA LEU A 328 19.49 -44.68 6.30
C LEU A 328 20.12 -44.50 7.68
N ILE A 329 20.99 -45.43 8.09
CA ILE A 329 21.74 -45.34 9.36
C ILE A 329 22.64 -44.12 9.37
N ARG A 330 23.37 -43.88 8.27
CA ARG A 330 24.19 -42.68 8.10
C ARG A 330 23.36 -41.41 8.25
N GLN A 331 22.20 -41.35 7.59
CA GLN A 331 21.31 -40.20 7.66
C GLN A 331 20.76 -39.98 9.08
N ASN A 332 20.34 -41.04 9.76
CA ASN A 332 19.85 -40.96 11.14
C ASN A 332 20.93 -40.53 12.13
N ARG A 333 22.19 -40.92 11.91
CA ARG A 333 23.34 -40.44 12.71
C ARG A 333 23.59 -38.96 12.51
N ILE A 334 23.47 -38.48 11.27
CA ILE A 334 23.59 -37.06 10.96
C ILE A 334 22.46 -36.27 11.64
N LEU A 335 21.22 -36.78 11.63
CA LEU A 335 20.09 -36.13 12.30
C LEU A 335 20.25 -36.08 13.83
N LEU A 336 20.74 -37.16 14.44
CA LEU A 336 21.05 -37.22 15.88
C LEU A 336 22.20 -36.29 16.27
N ALA A 337 23.25 -36.21 15.46
CA ALA A 337 24.36 -35.28 15.66
C ALA A 337 23.92 -33.81 15.59
N ASN A 338 22.79 -33.54 14.94
CA ASN A 338 22.16 -32.22 14.85
C ASN A 338 21.00 -32.02 15.84
N GLY A 339 20.85 -32.90 16.85
CA GLY A 339 19.94 -32.69 17.98
C GLY A 339 18.46 -32.99 17.73
N ILE A 340 18.14 -33.82 16.73
CA ILE A 340 16.77 -34.20 16.37
C ILE A 340 16.51 -35.65 16.82
N ASP A 341 15.70 -35.86 17.87
CA ASP A 341 15.29 -37.19 18.35
C ASP A 341 14.12 -37.74 17.51
N PRO A 342 14.22 -38.93 16.89
CA PRO A 342 13.14 -39.53 16.11
C PRO A 342 11.91 -40.00 16.91
N SER A 343 11.96 -40.02 18.24
CA SER A 343 11.02 -40.80 19.08
C SER A 343 9.99 -40.01 19.91
N GLU A 344 10.04 -38.67 19.95
CA GLU A 344 9.06 -37.87 20.73
C GLU A 344 7.78 -37.56 19.91
N GLN A 345 6.76 -38.39 20.07
CA GLN A 345 5.38 -38.10 19.61
C GLN A 345 4.63 -37.29 20.66
N ALA A 346 4.34 -36.01 20.37
CA ALA A 346 3.48 -35.17 21.21
C ALA A 346 1.98 -35.37 20.88
N VAL A 347 1.20 -35.61 21.94
CA VAL A 347 -0.24 -35.86 21.99
C VAL A 347 -1.07 -34.64 21.58
N GLU A 348 -2.23 -34.90 20.97
CA GLU A 348 -3.18 -33.96 20.38
C GLU A 348 -3.71 -32.86 21.33
N ASP A 349 -3.95 -31.66 20.78
CA ASP A 349 -5.22 -30.96 21.02
C ASP A 349 -5.66 -30.15 19.79
N LYS A 350 -6.77 -30.59 19.18
CA LYS A 350 -7.34 -30.06 17.94
C LYS A 350 -8.13 -28.78 18.21
N GLN A 351 -7.46 -27.62 18.24
CA GLN A 351 -8.17 -26.33 18.14
C GLN A 351 -8.19 -25.82 16.71
N LYS A 352 -9.40 -25.74 16.14
CA LYS A 352 -9.70 -25.14 14.84
C LYS A 352 -9.26 -23.66 14.91
N LEU A 353 -8.05 -23.34 14.48
CA LEU A 353 -7.50 -21.98 14.58
C LEU A 353 -8.20 -21.05 13.58
N SER A 354 -9.34 -20.49 13.99
CA SER A 354 -10.00 -19.36 13.35
C SER A 354 -9.16 -18.11 13.60
N PHE A 355 -8.79 -17.38 12.56
CA PHE A 355 -8.36 -15.98 12.76
C PHE A 355 -9.48 -15.24 13.49
N PRO A 356 -9.19 -14.46 14.54
CA PRO A 356 -10.20 -13.60 15.14
C PRO A 356 -10.76 -12.68 14.03
N VAL A 357 -12.08 -12.69 13.86
CA VAL A 357 -12.76 -11.88 12.85
C VAL A 357 -12.40 -10.40 13.01
N GLU A 358 -12.16 -9.99 14.25
CA GLU A 358 -11.75 -8.66 14.70
C GLU A 358 -10.43 -8.21 14.05
N VAL A 359 -9.43 -9.11 13.96
CA VAL A 359 -8.13 -8.79 13.36
C VAL A 359 -8.23 -8.67 11.84
N LEU A 360 -9.07 -9.49 11.21
CA LEU A 360 -9.36 -9.37 9.78
C LEU A 360 -10.16 -8.09 9.48
N ASP A 361 -11.04 -7.71 10.39
CA ASP A 361 -11.82 -6.48 10.32
C ASP A 361 -10.90 -5.26 10.29
N GLU A 362 -9.93 -5.21 11.20
CA GLU A 362 -9.01 -4.08 11.33
C GLU A 362 -8.09 -3.93 10.11
N ILE A 363 -7.58 -5.04 9.57
CA ILE A 363 -6.74 -5.03 8.37
C ILE A 363 -7.51 -4.45 7.18
N ILE A 364 -8.76 -4.86 7.01
CA ILE A 364 -9.61 -4.39 5.92
C ILE A 364 -10.02 -2.94 6.14
N ALA A 365 -10.36 -2.55 7.37
CA ALA A 365 -10.65 -1.16 7.73
C ALA A 365 -9.51 -0.22 7.33
N ILE A 366 -8.26 -0.56 7.67
CA ILE A 366 -7.07 0.22 7.29
C ILE A 366 -6.88 0.30 5.78
N THR A 367 -7.19 -0.80 5.06
CA THR A 367 -7.06 -0.87 3.60
C THR A 367 -8.08 0.04 2.90
N VAL A 368 -9.32 0.08 3.40
CA VAL A 368 -10.41 0.90 2.85
C VAL A 368 -10.29 2.37 3.26
N ALA A 369 -9.85 2.67 4.47
CA ALA A 369 -9.83 4.02 5.04
C ALA A 369 -8.97 5.02 4.25
N LYS A 370 -7.93 4.57 3.55
CA LYS A 370 -7.00 5.47 2.83
C LYS A 370 -7.50 5.91 1.45
N HIS A 371 -8.24 5.06 0.73
CA HIS A 371 -8.72 5.36 -0.63
C HIS A 371 -10.01 4.59 -0.94
N LYS A 372 -11.06 5.29 -1.39
CA LYS A 372 -12.39 4.72 -1.66
C LYS A 372 -12.53 4.08 -3.05
N ASP A 373 -11.54 3.28 -3.45
CA ASP A 373 -11.56 2.59 -4.74
C ASP A 373 -11.78 1.08 -4.55
N PHE A 374 -12.78 0.53 -5.24
CA PHE A 374 -13.10 -0.89 -5.19
C PHE A 374 -11.93 -1.76 -5.67
N SER A 375 -11.08 -1.26 -6.57
CA SER A 375 -9.91 -1.98 -7.08
C SER A 375 -8.99 -2.48 -5.96
N ARG A 376 -8.92 -1.75 -4.84
CA ARG A 376 -8.08 -2.06 -3.68
C ARG A 376 -8.58 -3.24 -2.87
N ILE A 377 -9.90 -3.47 -2.86
CA ILE A 377 -10.51 -4.59 -2.13
C ILE A 377 -10.95 -5.73 -3.03
N ALA A 378 -10.91 -5.56 -4.36
CA ALA A 378 -11.36 -6.55 -5.33
C ALA A 378 -10.76 -7.93 -5.06
N ASN A 379 -9.44 -8.03 -4.94
CA ASN A 379 -8.74 -9.29 -4.69
C ASN A 379 -9.13 -9.92 -3.33
N ILE A 380 -9.30 -9.10 -2.28
CA ILE A 380 -9.73 -9.58 -0.96
C ILE A 380 -11.18 -10.10 -1.02
N SER A 381 -12.05 -9.38 -1.73
CA SER A 381 -13.45 -9.75 -1.90
C SER A 381 -13.65 -11.03 -2.73
N LEU A 382 -12.66 -11.38 -3.56
CA LEU A 382 -12.67 -12.58 -4.38
C LEU A 382 -12.03 -13.79 -3.68
N ALA A 383 -11.22 -13.56 -2.64
CA ALA A 383 -10.43 -14.61 -1.98
C ALA A 383 -11.27 -15.64 -1.20
N SER A 384 -12.34 -15.22 -0.52
CA SER A 384 -13.28 -16.14 0.15
C SER A 384 -14.61 -15.47 0.48
N TYR A 385 -15.64 -16.26 0.80
CA TYR A 385 -16.94 -15.73 1.21
C TYR A 385 -16.83 -14.83 2.46
N VAL A 386 -16.11 -15.27 3.51
CA VAL A 386 -15.97 -14.49 4.75
C VAL A 386 -15.24 -13.17 4.50
N LEU A 387 -14.13 -13.21 3.75
CA LEU A 387 -13.38 -12.00 3.40
C LEU A 387 -14.19 -11.07 2.49
N ARG A 388 -15.03 -11.61 1.62
CA ARG A 388 -15.99 -10.84 0.83
C ARG A 388 -16.96 -10.07 1.70
N GLN A 389 -17.59 -10.73 2.67
CA GLN A 389 -18.55 -10.08 3.56
C GLN A 389 -17.88 -8.96 4.35
N ILE A 390 -16.67 -9.18 4.87
CA ILE A 390 -15.93 -8.16 5.63
C ILE A 390 -15.49 -6.99 4.73
N ALA A 391 -14.89 -7.29 3.56
CA ALA A 391 -14.43 -6.28 2.60
C ALA A 391 -15.58 -5.39 2.11
N LEU A 392 -16.69 -6.00 1.70
CA LEU A 392 -17.85 -5.25 1.21
C LEU A 392 -18.51 -4.46 2.34
N ARG A 393 -18.57 -4.99 3.56
CA ARG A 393 -19.11 -4.25 4.71
C ARG A 393 -18.34 -2.96 5.00
N HIS A 394 -17.00 -3.01 4.98
CA HIS A 394 -16.17 -1.81 5.15
C HIS A 394 -16.27 -0.86 3.98
N PHE A 395 -16.24 -1.37 2.75
CA PHE A 395 -16.33 -0.55 1.56
C PHE A 395 -17.67 0.19 1.46
N PHE A 396 -18.78 -0.51 1.67
CA PHE A 396 -20.12 0.07 1.63
C PHE A 396 -20.54 0.75 2.94
N ALA A 397 -19.70 0.77 3.97
CA ALA A 397 -19.98 1.56 5.17
C ALA A 397 -20.25 3.04 4.81
N MET A 398 -19.54 3.56 3.81
CA MET A 398 -19.89 4.80 3.11
C MET A 398 -20.33 4.50 1.68
N PHE A 399 -21.61 4.67 1.40
CA PHE A 399 -22.18 4.44 0.09
C PHE A 399 -22.37 5.76 -0.66
N ALA A 400 -21.72 5.89 -1.82
CA ALA A 400 -21.79 7.08 -2.66
C ALA A 400 -22.21 6.73 -4.10
N PRO A 401 -23.51 6.45 -4.35
CA PRO A 401 -23.99 6.16 -5.70
C PRO A 401 -23.94 7.42 -6.57
N VAL A 402 -23.43 7.27 -7.80
CA VAL A 402 -23.20 8.38 -8.76
C VAL A 402 -24.27 8.51 -9.84
N SER A 403 -25.23 7.59 -9.89
CA SER A 403 -26.38 7.63 -10.81
C SER A 403 -27.51 6.76 -10.30
N SER A 404 -28.74 7.00 -10.75
CA SER A 404 -29.89 6.19 -10.34
C SER A 404 -29.76 4.71 -10.77
N ARG A 405 -29.05 4.45 -11.88
CA ARG A 405 -28.70 3.08 -12.28
C ARG A 405 -27.68 2.44 -11.33
N HIS A 406 -26.68 3.20 -10.87
CA HIS A 406 -25.69 2.72 -9.91
C HIS A 406 -26.37 2.38 -8.57
N TRP A 407 -27.24 3.26 -8.09
CA TRP A 407 -28.10 3.02 -6.91
C TRP A 407 -28.88 1.71 -7.04
N SER A 408 -29.71 1.56 -8.08
CA SER A 408 -30.54 0.36 -8.26
C SER A 408 -29.73 -0.92 -8.41
N ARG A 409 -28.54 -0.88 -9.02
CA ARG A 409 -27.66 -2.06 -9.14
C ARG A 409 -27.01 -2.43 -7.81
N CYS A 410 -26.47 -1.47 -7.08
CA CYS A 410 -25.85 -1.72 -5.78
C CYS A 410 -26.86 -2.21 -4.74
N CYS A 411 -28.09 -1.70 -4.76
CA CYS A 411 -29.16 -2.17 -3.89
C CYS A 411 -29.56 -3.66 -4.10
N GLN A 412 -29.08 -4.31 -5.17
CA GLN A 412 -29.25 -5.75 -5.39
C GLN A 412 -28.15 -6.59 -4.71
N ILE A 413 -27.09 -5.96 -4.18
CA ILE A 413 -25.99 -6.65 -3.50
C ILE A 413 -26.51 -7.21 -2.17
N PRO A 414 -26.42 -8.54 -1.93
CA PRO A 414 -26.87 -9.14 -0.69
C PRO A 414 -26.09 -8.56 0.50
N GLY A 415 -26.82 -8.04 1.49
CA GLY A 415 -26.25 -7.47 2.72
C GLY A 415 -25.99 -5.96 2.70
N ILE A 416 -26.07 -5.28 1.55
CA ILE A 416 -25.76 -3.84 1.46
C ILE A 416 -26.54 -3.00 2.49
N PHE A 417 -27.83 -3.28 2.66
CA PHE A 417 -28.69 -2.51 3.56
C PHE A 417 -28.28 -2.59 5.04
N SER A 418 -27.61 -3.66 5.46
CA SER A 418 -27.13 -3.79 6.84
C SER A 418 -25.74 -3.18 7.06
N TRP A 419 -24.98 -2.92 5.99
CA TRP A 419 -23.60 -2.41 6.04
C TRP A 419 -23.50 -0.90 5.98
N VAL A 420 -24.35 -0.24 5.20
CA VAL A 420 -24.28 1.21 5.01
C VAL A 420 -24.49 1.93 6.34
N ARG A 421 -23.62 2.91 6.61
CA ARG A 421 -23.68 3.84 7.75
C ARG A 421 -23.73 5.29 7.31
N LYS A 422 -23.07 5.63 6.19
CA LYS A 422 -23.11 6.95 5.55
C LYS A 422 -23.60 6.84 4.11
N LEU A 423 -24.53 7.70 3.72
CA LEU A 423 -24.99 7.87 2.33
C LEU A 423 -24.61 9.26 1.83
N LYS A 424 -23.97 9.34 0.66
CA LYS A 424 -23.66 10.61 -0.03
C LYS A 424 -24.08 10.54 -1.49
N CYS A 425 -24.99 11.39 -1.94
CA CYS A 425 -25.36 11.45 -3.36
C CYS A 425 -26.11 12.73 -3.71
N THR A 426 -26.20 13.02 -5.01
CA THR A 426 -27.16 14.00 -5.53
C THR A 426 -28.58 13.45 -5.46
N THR A 427 -29.57 14.32 -5.35
CA THR A 427 -30.98 13.92 -5.17
C THR A 427 -31.58 13.18 -6.37
N ASP A 428 -31.09 13.43 -7.59
CA ASP A 428 -31.51 12.77 -8.82
C ASP A 428 -31.14 11.27 -8.86
N VAL A 429 -30.08 10.87 -8.14
CA VAL A 429 -29.69 9.46 -7.97
C VAL A 429 -30.79 8.66 -7.28
N LEU A 430 -31.54 9.28 -6.37
CA LEU A 430 -32.59 8.63 -5.58
C LEU A 430 -33.97 8.65 -6.26
N THR A 431 -34.07 9.12 -7.51
CA THR A 431 -35.34 9.17 -8.25
C THR A 431 -35.88 7.79 -8.60
N LEU A 432 -34.99 6.83 -8.87
CA LEU A 432 -35.36 5.45 -9.18
C LEU A 432 -35.40 4.61 -7.90
N GLN A 433 -36.60 4.14 -7.51
CA GLN A 433 -36.82 3.35 -6.29
C GLN A 433 -36.35 4.04 -4.99
N PRO A 434 -36.83 5.27 -4.68
CA PRO A 434 -36.47 5.99 -3.45
C PRO A 434 -36.82 5.22 -2.18
N THR A 435 -37.88 4.40 -2.22
CA THR A 435 -38.37 3.62 -1.08
C THR A 435 -37.37 2.59 -0.54
N LEU A 436 -36.31 2.28 -1.29
CA LEU A 436 -35.21 1.44 -0.80
C LEU A 436 -34.42 2.09 0.35
N LEU A 437 -34.49 3.41 0.52
CA LEU A 437 -33.94 4.11 1.69
C LEU A 437 -34.49 3.58 3.01
N LEU A 438 -35.77 3.17 3.04
CA LEU A 438 -36.43 2.59 4.23
C LEU A 438 -35.74 1.31 4.72
N LYS A 439 -34.95 0.64 3.87
CA LYS A 439 -34.21 -0.57 4.23
C LYS A 439 -32.88 -0.27 4.92
N LEU A 440 -32.36 0.95 4.85
CA LEU A 440 -31.08 1.37 5.45
C LEU A 440 -31.24 1.71 6.93
N LEU A 441 -31.60 0.71 7.75
CA LEU A 441 -31.95 0.91 9.16
C LEU A 441 -30.77 1.37 10.05
N ASN A 442 -29.53 1.16 9.60
CA ASN A 442 -28.31 1.51 10.34
C ASN A 442 -27.67 2.83 9.87
N LEU A 443 -28.38 3.62 9.06
CA LEU A 443 -27.87 4.87 8.53
C LEU A 443 -27.73 5.92 9.66
N GLN A 444 -26.54 6.50 9.76
CA GLN A 444 -26.17 7.50 10.77
C GLN A 444 -25.93 8.87 10.16
N VAL A 445 -25.33 8.89 8.96
CA VAL A 445 -24.95 10.12 8.25
C VAL A 445 -25.55 10.14 6.86
N VAL A 446 -26.23 11.22 6.50
CA VAL A 446 -26.79 11.44 5.16
C VAL A 446 -26.33 12.78 4.62
N GLU A 447 -25.80 12.78 3.41
CA GLU A 447 -25.41 13.96 2.65
C GLU A 447 -26.13 13.92 1.29
N LEU A 448 -27.04 14.88 1.08
CA LEU A 448 -27.83 15.01 -0.13
C LEU A 448 -27.50 16.32 -0.82
N ASP A 449 -27.03 16.23 -2.05
CA ASP A 449 -26.75 17.38 -2.90
C ASP A 449 -27.95 17.70 -3.79
N PHE A 450 -28.56 18.86 -3.56
CA PHE A 450 -29.77 19.32 -4.24
C PHE A 450 -29.49 20.06 -5.53
N LEU A 451 -28.24 20.17 -6.02
CA LEU A 451 -27.91 20.89 -7.26
C LEU A 451 -28.89 20.65 -8.43
N PRO A 452 -29.40 19.41 -8.69
CA PRO A 452 -30.38 19.14 -9.74
C PRO A 452 -31.80 19.67 -9.50
N ASP A 453 -32.15 20.03 -8.26
CA ASP A 453 -33.47 20.57 -7.89
C ASP A 453 -33.49 22.10 -7.98
N GLY A 454 -34.64 22.65 -8.39
CA GLY A 454 -34.88 24.09 -8.41
C GLY A 454 -35.78 24.55 -7.26
N LEU A 455 -35.96 25.87 -7.13
CA LEU A 455 -36.77 26.48 -6.07
C LEU A 455 -38.22 25.93 -6.03
N ALA A 456 -38.80 25.62 -7.21
CA ALA A 456 -40.13 25.05 -7.32
C ALA A 456 -40.23 23.58 -6.87
N THR A 457 -39.14 22.82 -6.93
CA THR A 457 -39.14 21.36 -6.69
C THR A 457 -38.54 20.98 -5.33
N GLN A 458 -37.70 21.84 -4.73
CA GLN A 458 -36.96 21.51 -3.50
C GLN A 458 -37.86 21.02 -2.37
N ALA A 459 -39.00 21.69 -2.11
CA ALA A 459 -39.84 21.38 -0.96
C ALA A 459 -40.46 19.97 -1.06
N GLN A 460 -40.94 19.61 -2.25
CA GLN A 460 -41.48 18.28 -2.51
C GLN A 460 -40.38 17.21 -2.44
N ARG A 461 -39.18 17.52 -2.96
CA ARG A 461 -38.03 16.61 -2.92
C ARG A 461 -37.56 16.35 -1.49
N VAL A 462 -37.34 17.41 -0.70
CA VAL A 462 -36.96 17.34 0.71
C VAL A 462 -37.99 16.52 1.48
N LYS A 463 -39.28 16.84 1.36
CA LYS A 463 -40.35 16.12 2.06
C LYS A 463 -40.35 14.63 1.72
N LEU A 464 -40.22 14.27 0.44
CA LEU A 464 -40.16 12.88 0.02
C LEU A 464 -38.94 12.17 0.62
N LEU A 465 -37.74 12.71 0.43
CA LEU A 465 -36.51 12.04 0.85
C LEU A 465 -36.41 11.92 2.38
N LEU A 466 -36.69 12.99 3.13
CA LEU A 466 -36.64 12.96 4.59
C LEU A 466 -37.64 11.97 5.19
N SER A 467 -38.82 11.82 4.59
CA SER A 467 -39.82 10.83 5.05
C SER A 467 -39.38 9.37 4.92
N LEU A 468 -38.30 9.12 4.18
CA LEU A 468 -37.74 7.79 3.92
C LEU A 468 -36.45 7.53 4.71
N LEU A 469 -35.94 8.54 5.43
CA LEU A 469 -34.76 8.42 6.28
C LEU A 469 -35.14 7.88 7.66
N PRO A 470 -34.23 7.15 8.33
CA PRO A 470 -34.49 6.65 9.68
C PRO A 470 -34.49 7.78 10.71
N ALA A 471 -35.39 7.71 11.68
CA ALA A 471 -35.47 8.67 12.78
C ALA A 471 -34.24 8.66 13.71
N THR A 472 -33.39 7.63 13.60
CA THR A 472 -32.13 7.46 14.36
C THR A 472 -30.94 8.19 13.76
N LEU A 473 -31.13 8.91 12.65
CA LEU A 473 -30.07 9.66 11.97
C LEU A 473 -29.45 10.71 12.91
N THR A 474 -28.12 10.74 12.98
CA THR A 474 -27.37 11.65 13.86
C THR A 474 -26.80 12.85 13.10
N GLU A 475 -26.52 12.71 11.80
CA GLU A 475 -25.99 13.78 10.97
C GLU A 475 -26.70 13.86 9.61
N LEU A 476 -27.13 15.07 9.25
CA LEU A 476 -27.82 15.36 8.00
C LEU A 476 -27.20 16.58 7.35
N ARG A 477 -26.81 16.44 6.09
CA ARG A 477 -26.32 17.52 5.24
C ARG A 477 -27.21 17.67 4.01
N LEU A 478 -27.79 18.85 3.82
CA LEU A 478 -28.57 19.23 2.65
C LEU A 478 -27.79 20.32 1.90
N LEU A 479 -26.99 19.89 0.94
CA LEU A 479 -26.09 20.77 0.20
C LEU A 479 -26.79 21.36 -1.00
N ASN A 480 -26.41 22.59 -1.39
CA ASN A 480 -26.91 23.26 -2.59
C ASN A 480 -28.44 23.29 -2.65
N VAL A 481 -29.11 23.60 -1.54
CA VAL A 481 -30.56 23.86 -1.58
C VAL A 481 -30.81 25.27 -2.15
N PRO A 482 -31.77 25.46 -3.06
CA PRO A 482 -32.10 26.80 -3.58
C PRO A 482 -32.45 27.84 -2.51
N ARG A 483 -33.10 27.42 -1.41
CA ARG A 483 -33.45 28.31 -0.29
C ARG A 483 -33.53 27.53 1.02
N ILE A 484 -33.00 28.12 2.09
CA ILE A 484 -33.24 27.70 3.48
C ILE A 484 -34.42 28.50 4.04
N ASP A 485 -35.47 27.81 4.49
CA ASP A 485 -36.63 28.42 5.12
C ASP A 485 -37.16 27.59 6.30
N THR A 486 -38.10 28.15 7.07
CA THR A 486 -38.70 27.45 8.22
C THR A 486 -39.46 26.18 7.83
N HIS A 487 -39.89 26.07 6.57
CA HIS A 487 -40.57 24.88 6.10
C HIS A 487 -39.60 23.69 6.00
N ILE A 488 -38.45 23.87 5.35
CA ILE A 488 -37.41 22.83 5.25
C ILE A 488 -36.85 22.50 6.62
N LEU A 489 -36.51 23.51 7.44
CA LEU A 489 -35.99 23.28 8.79
C LEU A 489 -37.01 22.55 9.69
N GLY A 490 -38.30 22.90 9.58
CA GLY A 490 -39.38 22.21 10.28
C GLY A 490 -39.58 20.77 9.82
N LEU A 491 -39.43 20.49 8.52
CA LEU A 491 -39.46 19.11 7.99
C LEU A 491 -38.29 18.28 8.54
N VAL A 492 -37.08 18.84 8.56
CA VAL A 492 -35.90 18.20 9.18
C VAL A 492 -36.18 17.89 10.64
N ALA A 493 -36.64 18.89 11.41
CA ALA A 493 -36.93 18.73 12.83
C ALA A 493 -38.00 17.66 13.11
N ALA A 494 -39.00 17.55 12.23
CA ALA A 494 -40.07 16.57 12.36
C ALA A 494 -39.65 15.14 12.00
N GLN A 495 -38.79 14.96 10.99
CA GLN A 495 -38.43 13.64 10.47
C GLN A 495 -37.17 13.05 11.10
N CYS A 496 -36.26 13.88 11.61
CA CYS A 496 -34.95 13.46 12.14
C CYS A 496 -34.76 13.89 13.60
N PRO A 497 -35.57 13.40 14.56
CA PRO A 497 -35.56 13.88 15.95
C PRO A 497 -34.26 13.59 16.73
N ALA A 498 -33.47 12.61 16.30
CA ALA A 498 -32.22 12.22 16.96
C ALA A 498 -30.99 13.01 16.48
N LEU A 499 -31.18 14.03 15.63
CA LEU A 499 -30.09 14.74 14.97
C LEU A 499 -29.19 15.49 15.97
N GLU A 500 -27.89 15.30 15.82
CA GLU A 500 -26.84 15.97 16.58
C GLU A 500 -26.11 17.02 15.74
N THR A 501 -25.98 16.77 14.43
CA THR A 501 -25.35 17.69 13.47
C THR A 501 -26.27 17.95 12.28
N LEU A 502 -26.53 19.22 12.00
CA LEU A 502 -27.29 19.67 10.83
C LEU A 502 -26.44 20.61 9.98
N ASP A 503 -26.36 20.34 8.70
CA ASP A 503 -25.72 21.19 7.71
C ASP A 503 -26.74 21.45 6.58
N VAL A 504 -27.05 22.71 6.31
CA VAL A 504 -27.90 23.11 5.18
C VAL A 504 -27.25 24.28 4.48
N THR A 505 -26.92 24.15 3.20
CA THR A 505 -26.21 25.20 2.44
C THR A 505 -26.93 25.61 1.16
N CYS A 506 -26.97 26.91 0.87
CA CYS A 506 -27.44 27.42 -0.43
C CYS A 506 -26.31 28.04 -1.25
N ILE A 507 -25.31 28.66 -0.61
CA ILE A 507 -24.24 29.40 -1.29
C ILE A 507 -23.33 28.55 -2.18
N GLY A 508 -23.29 27.23 -1.99
CA GLY A 508 -22.52 26.32 -2.85
C GLY A 508 -23.00 26.27 -4.31
N ARG A 509 -24.12 26.94 -4.63
CA ARG A 509 -24.63 27.14 -5.99
C ARG A 509 -24.04 28.34 -6.73
N PHE A 510 -23.25 29.20 -6.07
CA PHE A 510 -22.60 30.30 -6.77
C PHE A 510 -21.63 29.77 -7.83
N ASP A 511 -21.70 30.32 -9.04
CA ASP A 511 -20.74 30.07 -10.12
C ASP A 511 -19.62 31.12 -10.09
N GLU A 512 -18.61 30.88 -9.26
CA GLU A 512 -17.46 31.77 -9.09
C GLU A 512 -16.31 31.44 -10.05
N GLY A 513 -16.35 30.30 -10.72
CA GLY A 513 -15.26 29.79 -11.55
C GLY A 513 -15.29 30.24 -13.00
N CYS A 514 -16.41 30.84 -13.46
CA CYS A 514 -16.63 31.18 -14.87
C CYS A 514 -16.41 32.67 -15.16
N CYS A 515 -17.40 33.51 -14.88
CA CYS A 515 -17.37 34.96 -15.10
C CYS A 515 -18.46 35.65 -14.26
N TRP A 516 -18.41 36.99 -14.16
CA TRP A 516 -19.39 37.78 -13.41
C TRP A 516 -20.84 37.49 -13.81
N LEU A 517 -21.15 37.41 -15.10
CA LEU A 517 -22.52 37.18 -15.56
C LEU A 517 -23.06 35.82 -15.08
N CYS A 518 -22.21 34.79 -15.07
CA CYS A 518 -22.58 33.48 -14.53
C CYS A 518 -22.74 33.51 -13.00
N PHE A 519 -21.88 34.26 -12.30
CA PHE A 519 -22.04 34.49 -10.86
C PHE A 519 -23.38 35.19 -10.55
N GLU A 520 -23.68 36.29 -11.22
CA GLU A 520 -24.92 37.05 -11.08
C GLU A 520 -26.16 36.19 -11.42
N GLU A 521 -26.13 35.46 -12.53
CA GLU A 521 -27.21 34.54 -12.89
C GLU A 521 -27.42 33.47 -11.80
N SER A 522 -26.33 32.85 -11.34
CA SER A 522 -26.39 31.83 -10.29
C SER A 522 -26.87 32.39 -8.94
N SER A 523 -26.51 33.62 -8.58
CA SER A 523 -26.93 34.26 -7.33
C SER A 523 -28.42 34.58 -7.33
N THR A 524 -28.99 34.99 -8.47
CA THR A 524 -30.44 35.24 -8.60
C THR A 524 -31.30 33.97 -8.53
N CYS A 525 -30.68 32.79 -8.72
CA CYS A 525 -31.38 31.50 -8.67
C CYS A 525 -31.54 30.95 -7.24
N ILE A 526 -30.96 31.61 -6.23
CA ILE A 526 -30.98 31.18 -4.83
C ILE A 526 -31.37 32.32 -3.90
N ILE A 527 -31.78 31.98 -2.68
CA ILE A 527 -31.91 32.95 -1.59
C ILE A 527 -30.68 32.82 -0.70
N HIS A 528 -29.63 33.55 -1.03
CA HIS A 528 -28.35 33.53 -0.32
C HIS A 528 -28.33 34.45 0.91
N SER A 529 -28.93 35.65 0.79
CA SER A 529 -28.99 36.69 1.82
C SER A 529 -30.45 37.00 2.10
N PRO A 530 -31.08 36.36 3.10
CA PRO A 530 -32.52 36.44 3.29
C PRO A 530 -32.99 37.73 4.00
N ILE A 531 -32.07 38.62 4.38
CA ILE A 531 -32.37 39.89 5.06
C ILE A 531 -32.05 41.04 4.11
N PRO A 532 -32.93 42.06 3.95
CA PRO A 532 -34.25 42.20 4.58
C PRO A 532 -35.42 41.53 3.82
N ASP A 533 -35.16 41.01 2.61
CA ASP A 533 -36.23 40.67 1.65
C ASP A 533 -37.14 39.52 2.09
N VAL A 534 -36.61 38.54 2.83
CA VAL A 534 -37.38 37.40 3.36
C VAL A 534 -37.68 37.59 4.84
N TYR A 535 -36.73 38.11 5.60
CA TYR A 535 -36.88 38.43 7.02
C TYR A 535 -36.53 39.90 7.27
N PRO A 536 -37.39 40.66 7.98
CA PRO A 536 -37.16 42.09 8.20
C PRO A 536 -35.86 42.42 8.93
N SER A 537 -35.40 41.55 9.83
CA SER A 537 -34.11 41.70 10.50
C SER A 537 -33.52 40.37 10.94
N ILE A 538 -32.27 40.43 11.39
CA ILE A 538 -31.54 39.30 11.98
C ILE A 538 -32.28 38.66 13.16
N LYS A 539 -33.04 39.46 13.91
CA LYS A 539 -33.81 39.01 15.06
C LYS A 539 -34.99 38.13 14.64
N GLU A 540 -35.78 38.55 13.65
CA GLU A 540 -36.90 37.75 13.15
C GLU A 540 -36.40 36.46 12.50
N LEU A 541 -35.31 36.51 11.73
CA LEU A 541 -34.67 35.32 11.17
C LEU A 541 -34.24 34.34 12.26
N SER A 542 -33.52 34.82 13.27
CA SER A 542 -33.00 33.99 14.36
C SER A 542 -34.12 33.32 15.16
N VAL A 543 -35.20 34.05 15.44
CA VAL A 543 -36.38 33.48 16.12
C VAL A 543 -37.07 32.45 15.24
N ALA A 544 -37.25 32.74 13.95
CA ALA A 544 -37.92 31.84 13.02
C ALA A 544 -37.16 30.50 12.87
N PHE A 545 -35.85 30.57 12.61
CA PHE A 545 -35.00 29.40 12.44
C PHE A 545 -34.81 28.62 13.74
N GLY A 546 -34.53 29.33 14.85
CA GLY A 546 -34.42 28.70 16.16
C GLY A 546 -35.72 27.99 16.57
N THR A 547 -36.88 28.59 16.29
CA THR A 547 -38.18 27.96 16.57
C THR A 547 -38.44 26.73 15.72
N ALA A 548 -38.09 26.77 14.43
CA ALA A 548 -38.25 25.62 13.53
C ALA A 548 -37.38 24.43 13.96
N LEU A 549 -36.16 24.68 14.46
CA LEU A 549 -35.22 23.66 14.92
C LEU A 549 -35.42 23.24 16.39
N LYS A 550 -36.20 24.00 17.16
CA LYS A 550 -36.47 23.75 18.59
C LYS A 550 -36.84 22.31 18.95
N PRO A 551 -37.59 21.54 18.12
CA PRO A 551 -37.89 20.14 18.44
C PRO A 551 -36.65 19.24 18.59
N LEU A 552 -35.52 19.58 17.97
CA LEU A 552 -34.29 18.80 17.97
C LEU A 552 -33.50 18.99 19.28
N GLN A 553 -33.86 18.23 20.31
CA GLN A 553 -33.27 18.36 21.65
C GLN A 553 -31.79 17.93 21.73
N ARG A 554 -31.29 17.19 20.74
CA ARG A 554 -29.90 16.69 20.70
C ARG A 554 -28.98 17.47 19.78
N LEU A 555 -29.50 18.51 19.11
CA LEU A 555 -28.77 19.26 18.10
C LEU A 555 -27.65 20.07 18.76
N GLN A 556 -26.41 19.70 18.44
CA GLN A 556 -25.18 20.26 19.00
C GLN A 556 -24.46 21.16 18.01
N HIS A 557 -24.42 20.76 16.74
CA HIS A 557 -23.68 21.47 15.69
C HIS A 557 -24.62 21.83 14.55
N VAL A 558 -24.66 23.10 14.19
CA VAL A 558 -25.52 23.61 13.11
C VAL A 558 -24.69 24.43 12.14
N PHE A 559 -24.72 24.09 10.87
CA PHE A 559 -24.23 24.96 9.80
C PHE A 559 -25.40 25.39 8.94
N LEU A 560 -25.61 26.71 8.85
CA LEU A 560 -26.59 27.34 7.98
C LEU A 560 -25.83 28.17 6.94
N GLY A 561 -25.58 27.58 5.78
CA GLY A 561 -24.83 28.18 4.69
C GLY A 561 -25.65 29.20 3.90
N ILE A 562 -26.11 30.24 4.62
CA ILE A 562 -26.65 31.51 4.13
C ILE A 562 -25.71 32.63 4.56
N LEU A 563 -25.79 33.77 3.88
CA LEU A 563 -25.07 34.99 4.20
C LEU A 563 -25.96 35.89 5.07
N LEU A 564 -25.42 36.38 6.19
CA LEU A 564 -26.13 37.30 7.08
C LEU A 564 -25.90 38.78 6.74
N SER A 565 -25.22 39.06 5.62
CA SER A 565 -25.18 40.39 5.01
C SER A 565 -26.53 40.79 4.41
N SER A 566 -26.76 42.09 4.27
CA SER A 566 -27.90 42.62 3.48
C SER A 566 -27.92 42.02 2.07
N SER A 567 -29.11 41.76 1.52
CA SER A 567 -29.27 41.30 0.13
C SER A 567 -28.67 42.29 -0.86
N ASP A 568 -28.80 43.59 -0.59
CA ASP A 568 -28.22 44.68 -1.38
C ASP A 568 -26.68 44.73 -1.38
N ILE A 569 -25.97 43.85 -0.65
CA ILE A 569 -24.50 43.89 -0.58
C ILE A 569 -23.85 43.71 -1.96
N PHE A 570 -24.49 42.95 -2.85
CA PHE A 570 -24.02 42.79 -4.23
C PHE A 570 -24.24 44.04 -5.06
N ASP A 571 -25.39 44.70 -4.90
CA ASP A 571 -25.67 45.98 -5.57
C ASP A 571 -24.70 47.07 -5.08
N ALA A 572 -24.45 47.13 -3.77
CA ALA A 572 -23.48 48.04 -3.18
C ALA A 572 -22.06 47.76 -3.71
N HIS A 573 -21.65 46.48 -3.75
CA HIS A 573 -20.39 46.05 -4.32
C HIS A 573 -20.26 46.46 -5.80
N PHE A 574 -21.34 46.28 -6.57
CA PHE A 574 -21.41 46.62 -7.98
C PHE A 574 -21.24 48.13 -8.21
N GLN A 575 -21.97 48.97 -7.48
CA GLN A 575 -21.99 50.41 -7.67
C GLN A 575 -20.60 51.04 -7.57
N HIS A 576 -19.74 50.56 -6.66
CA HIS A 576 -18.39 51.10 -6.52
C HIS A 576 -17.30 50.35 -7.30
N ARG A 577 -17.55 49.10 -7.76
CA ARG A 577 -16.61 48.38 -8.64
C ARG A 577 -16.79 48.71 -10.12
N PHE A 578 -18.03 48.86 -10.56
CA PHE A 578 -18.41 49.02 -11.96
C PHE A 578 -19.14 50.33 -12.19
N GLY A 579 -18.68 51.43 -11.57
CA GLY A 579 -19.14 52.78 -11.91
C GLY A 579 -19.24 52.96 -13.44
N PRO A 580 -20.03 53.92 -13.95
CA PRO A 580 -20.73 53.88 -15.27
C PRO A 580 -19.90 53.67 -16.56
N TYR A 581 -18.60 53.44 -16.47
CA TYR A 581 -17.64 53.40 -17.58
C TYR A 581 -16.64 52.22 -17.57
N ILE A 582 -16.71 51.23 -16.66
CA ILE A 582 -15.70 50.15 -16.58
C ILE A 582 -16.33 48.79 -16.88
N MET A 583 -16.02 48.20 -18.05
CA MET A 583 -16.60 46.92 -18.51
C MET A 583 -15.73 45.68 -18.29
N TYR A 584 -14.50 45.79 -17.79
CA TYR A 584 -13.66 44.62 -17.54
C TYR A 584 -12.73 44.90 -16.35
N SER A 585 -12.86 44.14 -15.27
CA SER A 585 -11.88 44.20 -14.16
C SER A 585 -11.39 42.81 -13.81
N ASP A 586 -10.07 42.62 -13.88
CA ASP A 586 -9.36 41.62 -13.10
C ASP A 586 -9.55 41.94 -11.61
N GLY A 587 -10.27 41.08 -10.89
CA GLY A 587 -10.35 41.13 -9.44
C GLY A 587 -11.45 40.24 -8.87
N PRO A 588 -11.55 40.16 -7.54
CA PRO A 588 -12.44 39.23 -6.86
C PRO A 588 -13.90 39.50 -7.24
N ILE A 589 -14.63 38.44 -7.56
CA ILE A 589 -16.06 38.47 -7.90
C ILE A 589 -16.90 38.82 -6.66
N GLY A 590 -16.45 38.41 -5.48
CA GLY A 590 -17.16 38.62 -4.21
C GLY A 590 -16.77 39.91 -3.44
N PRO A 591 -17.62 40.34 -2.48
CA PRO A 591 -17.32 41.43 -1.54
C PRO A 591 -16.09 41.20 -0.65
N ASP A 592 -15.69 39.94 -0.44
CA ASP A 592 -14.59 39.48 0.41
C ASP A 592 -13.23 40.05 0.01
N GLY A 593 -12.99 40.18 -1.30
CA GLY A 593 -11.74 40.74 -1.81
C GLY A 593 -11.77 42.26 -2.08
N CYS A 594 -12.83 42.97 -1.70
CA CYS A 594 -12.96 44.41 -1.92
C CYS A 594 -12.72 45.23 -0.66
N GLY A 595 -11.66 46.05 -0.67
CA GLY A 595 -11.30 46.90 0.48
C GLY A 595 -12.42 47.85 0.96
N LEU A 596 -13.24 48.38 0.04
CA LEU A 596 -14.40 49.22 0.40
C LEU A 596 -15.51 48.40 1.06
N CYS A 597 -15.82 47.20 0.54
CA CYS A 597 -16.81 46.32 1.16
C CYS A 597 -16.36 45.87 2.55
N VAL A 598 -15.09 45.50 2.70
CA VAL A 598 -14.50 45.12 3.98
C VAL A 598 -14.61 46.28 4.97
N GLN A 599 -14.29 47.50 4.55
CA GLN A 599 -14.38 48.68 5.41
C GLN A 599 -15.83 49.01 5.82
N ASN A 600 -16.77 48.89 4.88
CA ASN A 600 -18.15 49.37 5.07
C ASN A 600 -19.08 48.32 5.72
N HIS A 601 -18.84 47.03 5.50
CA HIS A 601 -19.79 45.98 5.86
C HIS A 601 -19.23 44.95 6.84
N ALA A 602 -17.92 44.65 6.83
CA ALA A 602 -17.38 43.52 7.58
C ALA A 602 -17.68 43.55 9.08
N LEU A 603 -17.59 44.73 9.71
CA LEU A 603 -17.86 44.87 11.14
C LEU A 603 -19.32 44.54 11.48
N LEU A 604 -20.27 45.06 10.70
CA LEU A 604 -21.70 44.86 10.94
C LEU A 604 -22.12 43.42 10.67
N VAL A 605 -21.68 42.84 9.55
CA VAL A 605 -21.99 41.44 9.20
C VAL A 605 -21.44 40.49 10.26
N ARG A 606 -20.21 40.71 10.73
CA ARG A 606 -19.64 39.94 11.84
C ARG A 606 -20.40 40.20 13.15
N GLN A 607 -20.92 41.38 13.39
CA GLN A 607 -21.76 41.58 14.56
C GLN A 607 -23.06 40.76 14.46
N ASP A 608 -23.70 40.76 13.30
CA ASP A 608 -24.97 40.08 13.04
C ASP A 608 -24.86 38.55 13.14
N GLU A 609 -23.80 37.95 12.60
CA GLU A 609 -23.52 36.50 12.73
C GLU A 609 -23.39 36.04 14.18
N LEU A 610 -22.72 36.86 15.02
CA LEU A 610 -22.54 36.57 16.43
C LEU A 610 -23.86 36.72 17.20
N ILE A 611 -24.61 37.79 16.92
CA ILE A 611 -25.93 38.02 17.51
C ILE A 611 -26.89 36.89 17.13
N ALA A 612 -26.96 36.53 15.86
CA ALA A 612 -27.81 35.45 15.37
C ALA A 612 -27.46 34.11 16.03
N GLY A 613 -26.17 33.79 16.11
CA GLY A 613 -25.69 32.59 16.78
C GLY A 613 -26.11 32.54 18.26
N ALA A 614 -25.91 33.64 19.00
CA ALA A 614 -26.32 33.75 20.40
C ALA A 614 -27.85 33.66 20.58
N MET A 615 -28.63 34.27 19.69
CA MET A 615 -30.09 34.24 19.71
C MET A 615 -30.62 32.83 19.46
N ILE A 616 -30.10 32.12 18.45
CA ILE A 616 -30.50 30.74 18.18
C ILE A 616 -30.08 29.82 19.33
N ALA A 617 -28.89 30.02 19.90
CA ALA A 617 -28.41 29.29 21.07
C ALA A 617 -29.31 29.46 22.31
N SER A 618 -30.02 30.59 22.43
CA SER A 618 -31.01 30.82 23.49
C SER A 618 -32.29 29.99 23.32
N ILE A 619 -32.59 29.56 22.10
CA ILE A 619 -33.76 28.75 21.78
C ILE A 619 -33.40 27.25 21.77
N LEU A 620 -32.18 26.91 21.34
CA LEU A 620 -31.68 25.55 21.21
C LEU A 620 -30.77 25.19 22.41
N PRO A 621 -31.24 24.37 23.38
CA PRO A 621 -30.54 24.18 24.65
C PRO A 621 -29.23 23.39 24.55
N SER A 622 -29.11 22.51 23.54
CA SER A 622 -27.96 21.62 23.36
C SER A 622 -26.91 22.16 22.40
N LEU A 623 -27.15 23.32 21.77
CA LEU A 623 -26.31 23.88 20.72
C LEU A 623 -24.93 24.26 21.28
N GLN A 624 -23.87 23.67 20.73
CA GLN A 624 -22.47 23.92 21.08
C GLN A 624 -21.80 24.80 20.03
N THR A 625 -22.10 24.61 18.75
CA THR A 625 -21.59 25.45 17.66
C THR A 625 -22.69 25.79 16.66
N ILE A 626 -22.61 27.01 16.14
CA ILE A 626 -23.38 27.42 14.97
C ILE A 626 -22.47 28.16 13.99
N SER A 627 -22.49 27.72 12.74
CA SER A 627 -21.66 28.27 11.69
C SER A 627 -22.53 28.91 10.61
N TRP A 628 -21.96 29.91 9.95
CA TRP A 628 -22.57 30.68 8.87
C TRP A 628 -21.61 30.78 7.70
N SER A 629 -22.16 30.91 6.50
CA SER A 629 -21.37 31.39 5.38
C SER A 629 -21.16 32.89 5.51
N THR A 630 -19.96 33.36 5.17
CA THR A 630 -19.59 34.77 5.35
C THR A 630 -18.68 35.27 4.24
N TRP A 631 -18.91 36.52 3.80
CA TRP A 631 -17.96 37.23 2.94
C TRP A 631 -16.75 37.78 3.70
N PHE A 632 -16.78 37.80 5.02
CA PHE A 632 -15.79 38.52 5.81
C PHE A 632 -15.12 37.64 6.85
N ALA A 633 -14.84 36.38 6.47
CA ALA A 633 -13.98 35.47 7.21
C ALA A 633 -12.58 36.09 7.37
N ARG A 634 -11.96 35.86 8.52
CA ARG A 634 -10.60 36.31 8.85
C ARG A 634 -9.69 35.11 9.11
N GLU A 635 -8.38 35.33 9.12
CA GLU A 635 -7.43 34.33 9.62
C GLU A 635 -7.45 34.27 11.16
N GLU A 636 -8.58 33.83 11.72
CA GLU A 636 -8.82 33.65 13.16
C GLU A 636 -9.25 32.20 13.41
N GLU A 637 -9.00 31.61 14.60
CA GLU A 637 -9.41 30.22 14.94
C GLU A 637 -10.92 29.96 14.76
N GLY A 638 -11.69 31.04 14.63
CA GLY A 638 -13.12 31.06 14.42
C GLY A 638 -13.62 30.79 13.01
N ASP A 639 -12.74 30.99 12.05
CA ASP A 639 -13.09 31.26 10.67
C ASP A 639 -12.27 30.36 9.75
N GLU A 640 -12.91 29.89 8.68
CA GLU A 640 -12.26 29.15 7.61
C GLU A 640 -12.34 30.04 6.36
N SER A 641 -11.26 30.78 6.09
CA SER A 641 -11.22 31.77 5.00
C SER A 641 -11.43 31.14 3.63
N ASP A 642 -10.83 29.96 3.40
CA ASP A 642 -10.92 29.22 2.15
C ASP A 642 -12.35 28.70 1.89
N ASP A 643 -13.07 28.35 2.95
CA ASP A 643 -14.44 27.83 2.90
C ASP A 643 -15.51 28.91 3.13
N ARG A 644 -15.10 30.19 3.26
CA ARG A 644 -15.97 31.34 3.55
C ARG A 644 -16.93 31.07 4.70
N LEU A 645 -16.40 30.58 5.81
CA LEU A 645 -17.18 30.12 6.95
C LEU A 645 -16.72 30.81 8.23
N THR A 646 -17.68 31.15 9.09
CA THR A 646 -17.42 31.63 10.45
C THR A 646 -18.23 30.81 11.43
N THR A 647 -17.61 30.43 12.55
CA THR A 647 -18.23 29.61 13.58
C THR A 647 -18.38 30.41 14.88
N VAL A 648 -19.51 30.19 15.54
CA VAL A 648 -19.82 30.73 16.86
C VAL A 648 -19.88 29.58 17.85
N TRP A 649 -19.01 29.61 18.87
CA TRP A 649 -18.96 28.65 19.96
C TRP A 649 -19.82 29.12 21.13
N ILE A 650 -20.64 28.21 21.61
CA ILE A 650 -21.62 28.43 22.67
C ILE A 650 -21.17 27.70 23.93
N ARG A 651 -21.04 28.46 25.03
CA ARG A 651 -20.84 27.91 26.37
C ARG A 651 -21.97 28.37 27.27
N ARG A 652 -22.56 27.44 28.01
CA ARG A 652 -23.55 27.72 29.05
C ARG A 652 -22.89 27.55 30.40
N ALA A 653 -22.72 28.65 31.13
CA ALA A 653 -22.11 28.66 32.45
C ALA A 653 -22.91 29.62 33.33
N ASP A 654 -23.16 29.22 34.58
CA ASP A 654 -23.81 30.07 35.60
C ASP A 654 -25.17 30.69 35.17
N GLY A 655 -25.93 29.96 34.35
CA GLY A 655 -27.23 30.44 33.83
C GLY A 655 -27.12 31.48 32.71
N VAL A 656 -25.91 31.77 32.24
CA VAL A 656 -25.62 32.71 31.14
C VAL A 656 -25.17 31.93 29.91
N ILE A 657 -25.59 32.42 28.73
CA ILE A 657 -25.14 31.93 27.44
C ILE A 657 -24.01 32.84 26.96
N HIS A 658 -22.82 32.27 26.82
CA HIS A 658 -21.66 32.92 26.24
C HIS A 658 -21.52 32.46 24.78
N ALA A 659 -21.37 33.42 23.88
CA ALA A 659 -21.12 33.18 22.46
C ALA A 659 -19.85 33.93 22.05
N ARG A 660 -18.92 33.23 21.40
CA ARG A 660 -17.68 33.83 20.87
C ARG A 660 -17.24 33.13 19.59
N ARG A 661 -16.31 33.73 18.84
CA ARG A 661 -15.74 33.20 17.58
C ARG A 661 -14.44 32.42 17.78
N GLU A 662 -14.27 31.78 18.93
CA GLU A 662 -13.09 30.95 19.17
C GLU A 662 -13.48 29.78 20.09
N PRO A 663 -12.86 28.61 19.94
CA PRO A 663 -13.07 27.47 20.83
C PRO A 663 -12.87 27.83 22.31
N TRP A 664 -13.61 27.19 23.22
CA TRP A 664 -13.57 27.49 24.66
C TRP A 664 -12.32 27.04 25.41
#